data_AF-A0A158NAR5-F1
#
_entry.id   AF-A0A158NAR5-F1
#
_cell.length_a   1.000
_cell.length_b   1.000
_cell.length_c   1.000
_cell.angle_alpha   90.00
_cell.angle_beta   90.00
_cell.angle_gamma   90.00
#
_symmetry.space_group_name_H-M   'P 1'
#
loop_
_entity.id
_entity.type
_entity.pdbx_description
1 polymer ?
#
loop_
_entity_poly.entity_id
_entity_poly.type
_entity_poly.pdbx_seq_one_letter_code
_entity_poly.pdbx_strand_id
1 'polypeptide(L)'
;MAFTITLNPVNHVLDVLVVAEVINSEKKDIIILWNNTWNDESDVCLYDKDHKLLGQYNNEITRNLARTINPLLYGGTCPYERTEIDHWMSCALILQNKQINKELLNYLNDVLIARTWLVTKRLTLADIHVFCVLHHHEYIKSYAKDYCNITRWYKHMESLPVFSNAISVIAKNCSSTSKPKDVSSQKEKSDIKQTKTRKQEGKFIDLPGAEMGKVVVRFPPEASGYLHIGHAKAALLNQYYAEIFQGQLIMRFDDTNPAKETIEFEEAILEDLKLLQIKPDRFTHTSDYFDILQEYCTTLIKDGKAYLDCTPANLMKEQRDKRLKSEYRDLSSFENLKLWEEMKRGTKMGQEYCVRAKIDYQSTNGCMRDPTIYRCKLEPHPRIGNKYKTGQDWKPADTKVTESKVKPENQEISEAEKISEEIKKQGDKVRNLKSSKAEKSIIDQEVKILLSLKSDYKNLTGQDWKPVNSDAASKKEKQNISKPEKMSEKEVAKNANNKDSDSSKTGTRLGLEAKKEENFTDWYSQVITKSGMIEYYDVSGCYILRPWSFSIWKIIKEFIDKEITDTGVQECYFPIFVTRSVLEKEKAHIADFAPEVAWVTKYGETDLAEPIAIRPTSETIMYPAYAKWLRSDTELPLRLNQWNNVVRWEFKDPKPFLRTREFLWQEGHTAFATKAEAEAEVLMILDLYARVYEDLLAVPVIKGRKTEKEKFAGGEYTTTVEAFIPINGRAIQGATSHYLGQNFSKMFNIQVEGIAGREEKTFVYQNSWGLTTRTIGVMIMVHGDDRGLVLPPNIAPIQIIVIPCGIAVNMDEHTKENILKKCDWLVRHLGQEGKFRVKNDCRLNRTPGWKFNHWELKGVPIRLEVGPKDLLKNQVTVVRRDNFQRTAIEIYNDNIITPLTSILNDVQKQLLSRAKSKLNEHIKKVEKWSDFNPELNKKNLLLAPFCGDPACEDKIKEDSKEDKSAESGSLMGAKSLCIPFDQPEMTRPLNELKCIHHSCKNKPKFYTLFGRSY
;
A
#
# COMPACT_ATOMS: atom_id res chain seq x y z
N MET A 1 3.62 21.56 51.91
CA MET A 1 4.03 22.72 51.09
C MET A 1 4.85 22.19 49.93
N ALA A 2 4.26 22.11 48.74
CA ALA A 2 4.84 21.31 47.66
C ALA A 2 5.37 22.15 46.48
N PHE A 3 4.71 23.26 46.11
CA PHE A 3 5.08 24.01 44.91
C PHE A 3 4.87 25.54 45.02
N THR A 4 5.74 26.29 44.35
CA THR A 4 5.66 27.75 44.18
C THR A 4 5.58 28.09 42.70
N ILE A 5 4.59 28.89 42.29
CA ILE A 5 4.46 29.40 40.92
C ILE A 5 4.78 30.88 40.93
N THR A 6 5.77 31.29 40.14
CA THR A 6 6.06 32.70 39.91
C THR A 6 5.47 33.11 38.56
N LEU A 7 4.76 34.24 38.51
CA LEU A 7 4.06 34.74 37.32
C LEU A 7 4.51 36.15 36.92
N ASN A 8 4.65 36.37 35.61
CA ASN A 8 4.67 37.69 34.98
C ASN A 8 3.21 38.20 34.82
N PRO A 9 2.89 39.48 35.08
CA PRO A 9 1.56 40.07 34.85
C PRO A 9 1.15 40.16 33.36
N VAL A 10 0.86 39.02 32.75
CA VAL A 10 0.40 38.89 31.35
C VAL A 10 -0.84 37.98 31.24
N ASN A 11 -1.76 38.32 30.33
CA ASN A 11 -3.09 37.70 30.28
C ASN A 11 -3.10 36.21 29.83
N HIS A 12 -1.99 35.69 29.30
CA HIS A 12 -1.94 34.32 28.78
C HIS A 12 -1.64 33.25 29.84
N VAL A 13 -1.39 33.61 31.11
CA VAL A 13 -1.13 32.65 32.22
C VAL A 13 -2.40 32.15 32.94
N LEU A 14 -3.58 32.43 32.36
CA LEU A 14 -4.87 32.12 32.98
C LEU A 14 -5.11 30.64 33.23
N ASP A 15 -4.65 29.78 32.34
CA ASP A 15 -4.74 28.32 32.47
C ASP A 15 -3.98 27.80 33.70
N VAL A 16 -2.78 28.33 33.97
CA VAL A 16 -1.98 27.99 35.15
C VAL A 16 -2.70 28.43 36.43
N LEU A 17 -3.26 29.64 36.44
CA LEU A 17 -3.99 30.18 37.59
C LEU A 17 -5.27 29.40 37.88
N VAL A 18 -6.02 29.02 36.85
CA VAL A 18 -7.23 28.20 37.02
C VAL A 18 -6.86 26.83 37.60
N VAL A 19 -5.80 26.17 37.10
CA VAL A 19 -5.35 24.88 37.66
C VAL A 19 -4.89 25.04 39.11
N ALA A 20 -4.16 26.11 39.42
CA ALA A 20 -3.71 26.38 40.79
C ALA A 20 -4.89 26.63 41.74
N GLU A 21 -5.91 27.37 41.31
CA GLU A 21 -7.12 27.64 42.09
C GLU A 21 -7.96 26.37 42.31
N VAL A 22 -8.10 25.51 41.28
CA VAL A 22 -8.77 24.20 41.43
C VAL A 22 -8.05 23.36 42.48
N ILE A 23 -6.73 23.26 42.40
CA ILE A 23 -5.94 22.49 43.38
C ILE A 23 -6.06 23.10 44.78
N ASN A 24 -5.91 24.43 44.90
CA ASN A 24 -6.00 25.14 46.18
C ASN A 24 -7.39 25.08 46.82
N SER A 25 -8.45 24.94 46.02
CA SER A 25 -9.82 24.74 46.51
C SER A 25 -10.04 23.37 47.15
N GLU A 26 -9.27 22.36 46.73
CA GLU A 26 -9.32 21.00 47.28
C GLU A 26 -8.31 20.81 48.43
N LYS A 27 -7.12 21.43 48.37
CA LYS A 27 -6.07 21.52 49.44
C LYS A 27 -5.10 22.68 49.17
N LYS A 28 -4.74 23.49 50.17
CA LYS A 28 -3.82 24.66 50.06
C LYS A 28 -2.34 24.28 49.82
N ASP A 29 -2.00 23.80 48.63
CA ASP A 29 -0.68 23.24 48.32
C ASP A 29 0.18 24.04 47.32
N ILE A 30 -0.34 25.13 46.74
CA ILE A 30 0.37 25.96 45.75
C ILE A 30 0.42 27.43 46.19
N ILE A 31 1.64 28.01 46.24
CA ILE A 31 1.87 29.44 46.47
C ILE A 31 2.03 30.15 45.12
N ILE A 32 1.34 31.28 44.93
CA ILE A 32 1.44 32.11 43.72
C ILE A 32 2.16 33.42 44.07
N LEU A 33 3.26 33.72 43.37
CA LEU A 33 4.06 34.93 43.52
C LEU A 33 4.02 35.73 42.22
N TRP A 34 3.65 37.01 42.30
CA TRP A 34 3.68 37.94 41.16
C TRP A 34 5.01 38.68 41.15
N ASN A 35 5.73 38.64 40.04
CA ASN A 35 7.01 39.32 39.90
C ASN A 35 6.97 40.30 38.72
N ASN A 36 7.02 41.59 39.04
CA ASN A 36 6.91 42.69 38.08
C ASN A 36 8.28 43.11 37.48
N THR A 37 9.38 42.53 37.95
CA THR A 37 10.76 42.84 37.52
C THR A 37 11.37 41.68 36.71
N TRP A 38 10.52 41.00 35.93
CA TRP A 38 10.86 39.76 35.25
C TRP A 38 11.80 39.99 34.06
N ASN A 39 13.00 39.40 34.08
CA ASN A 39 14.03 39.52 33.03
C ASN A 39 14.30 38.20 32.26
N ASP A 40 13.61 37.10 32.58
CA ASP A 40 13.77 35.81 31.89
C ASP A 40 12.86 35.70 30.64
N GLU A 41 13.24 34.84 29.68
CA GLU A 41 12.49 34.59 28.43
C GLU A 41 11.09 33.95 28.63
N SER A 42 10.74 33.50 29.83
CA SER A 42 9.50 32.75 30.12
C SER A 42 8.55 33.49 31.07
N ASP A 43 7.25 33.56 30.75
CA ASP A 43 6.25 34.31 31.51
C ASP A 43 5.73 33.63 32.80
N VAL A 44 6.09 32.36 33.03
CA VAL A 44 5.71 31.60 34.21
C VAL A 44 6.79 30.58 34.58
N CYS A 45 7.03 30.38 35.87
CA CYS A 45 7.94 29.35 36.38
C CYS A 45 7.29 28.55 37.52
N LEU A 46 7.43 27.23 37.50
CA LEU A 46 7.05 26.33 38.59
C LEU A 46 8.30 25.85 39.32
N TYR A 47 8.30 25.99 40.65
CA TYR A 47 9.34 25.50 41.54
C TYR A 47 8.79 24.47 42.51
N ASP A 48 9.58 23.45 42.85
CA ASP A 48 9.27 22.55 43.97
C ASP A 48 9.67 23.14 45.33
N LYS A 49 9.44 22.36 46.39
CA LYS A 49 9.81 22.69 47.78
C LYS A 49 11.31 22.97 47.99
N ASP A 50 12.17 22.50 47.10
CA ASP A 50 13.63 22.64 47.19
C ASP A 50 14.12 23.79 46.27
N HIS A 51 13.19 24.66 45.82
CA HIS A 51 13.43 25.76 44.87
C HIS A 51 14.01 25.32 43.52
N LYS A 52 13.81 24.06 43.12
CA LYS A 52 14.23 23.57 41.81
C LYS A 52 13.17 23.88 40.76
N LEU A 53 13.60 24.43 39.64
CA LEU A 53 12.75 24.72 38.49
C LEU A 53 12.23 23.43 37.84
N LEU A 54 10.90 23.31 37.74
CA LEU A 54 10.20 22.14 37.18
C LEU A 54 9.53 22.39 35.83
N GLY A 55 9.29 23.64 35.46
CA GLY A 55 8.68 24.00 34.18
C GLY A 55 8.60 25.50 33.99
N GLN A 56 8.63 25.92 32.72
CA GLN A 56 8.67 27.34 32.31
C GLN A 56 7.57 27.71 31.31
N TYR A 57 6.67 26.78 31.00
CA TYR A 57 5.58 26.98 30.05
C TYR A 57 4.26 26.48 30.65
N ASN A 58 3.16 27.17 30.37
CA ASN A 58 1.86 26.87 30.96
C ASN A 58 1.43 25.40 30.78
N ASN A 59 1.64 24.85 29.59
CA ASN A 59 1.29 23.47 29.26
C ASN A 59 2.14 22.43 30.00
N GLU A 60 3.41 22.73 30.28
CA GLU A 60 4.27 21.85 31.07
C GLU A 60 3.86 21.89 32.54
N ILE A 61 3.62 23.10 33.06
CA ILE A 61 3.27 23.36 34.45
C ILE A 61 1.91 22.73 34.79
N THR A 62 0.88 23.00 33.99
CA THR A 62 -0.48 22.45 34.22
C THR A 62 -0.51 20.93 34.12
N ARG A 63 0.24 20.31 33.19
CA ARG A 63 0.39 18.85 33.13
C ARG A 63 1.14 18.30 34.34
N ASN A 64 2.20 18.96 34.78
CA ASN A 64 2.97 18.52 35.94
C ASN A 64 2.08 18.52 37.20
N LEU A 65 1.40 19.64 37.46
CA LEU A 65 0.49 19.79 38.60
C LEU A 65 -0.67 18.78 38.55
N ALA A 66 -1.29 18.59 37.39
CA ALA A 66 -2.36 17.61 37.25
C ALA A 66 -1.87 16.16 37.44
N ARG A 67 -0.69 15.80 36.96
CA ARG A 67 -0.17 14.42 37.13
C ARG A 67 0.31 14.13 38.55
N THR A 68 0.80 15.14 39.26
CA THR A 68 1.44 14.97 40.58
C THR A 68 0.50 15.21 41.75
N ILE A 69 -0.39 16.22 41.66
CA ILE A 69 -1.23 16.64 42.78
C ILE A 69 -2.68 16.18 42.61
N ASN A 70 -3.27 16.41 41.43
CA ASN A 70 -4.66 16.03 41.16
C ASN A 70 -4.81 15.24 39.84
N PRO A 71 -4.49 13.91 39.86
CA PRO A 71 -4.55 13.06 38.67
C PRO A 71 -5.91 13.04 37.96
N LEU A 72 -7.00 13.40 38.66
CA LEU A 72 -8.34 13.43 38.09
C LEU A 72 -8.52 14.52 37.03
N LEU A 73 -7.77 15.63 37.12
CA LEU A 73 -7.70 16.66 36.08
C LEU A 73 -7.09 16.16 34.77
N TYR A 74 -6.34 15.06 34.84
CA TYR A 74 -5.66 14.42 33.73
C TYR A 74 -6.15 12.99 33.51
N GLY A 75 -7.47 12.75 33.63
CA GLY A 75 -8.10 11.48 33.26
C GLY A 75 -7.90 10.32 34.25
N GLY A 76 -7.39 10.58 35.45
CA GLY A 76 -7.20 9.56 36.49
C GLY A 76 -6.28 8.44 36.00
N THR A 77 -6.68 7.17 36.15
CA THR A 77 -5.94 5.98 35.66
C THR A 77 -6.38 5.52 34.26
N CYS A 78 -7.37 6.17 33.65
CA CYS A 78 -7.93 5.76 32.36
C CYS A 78 -7.05 6.26 31.19
N PRO A 79 -6.40 5.37 30.41
CA PRO A 79 -5.55 5.80 29.30
C PRO A 79 -6.34 6.54 28.20
N TYR A 80 -7.58 6.14 27.96
CA TYR A 80 -8.47 6.76 26.98
C TYR A 80 -8.73 8.25 27.30
N GLU A 81 -9.10 8.55 28.56
CA GLU A 81 -9.36 9.92 29.00
C GLU A 81 -8.08 10.78 28.93
N ARG A 82 -6.92 10.22 29.30
CA ARG A 82 -5.61 10.90 29.17
C ARG A 82 -5.30 11.30 27.72
N THR A 83 -5.54 10.39 26.77
CA THR A 83 -5.30 10.65 25.35
C THR A 83 -6.26 11.70 24.79
N GLU A 84 -7.55 11.64 25.13
CA GLU A 84 -8.50 12.69 24.72
C GLU A 84 -8.16 14.06 25.32
N ILE A 85 -7.69 14.11 26.58
CA ILE A 85 -7.23 15.36 27.20
C ILE A 85 -6.03 15.93 26.45
N ASP A 86 -5.02 15.12 26.13
CA ASP A 86 -3.85 15.57 25.37
C ASP A 86 -4.21 16.06 23.97
N HIS A 87 -5.21 15.44 23.33
CA HIS A 87 -5.73 15.91 22.04
C HIS A 87 -6.28 17.33 22.15
N TRP A 88 -7.14 17.60 23.13
CA TRP A 88 -7.72 18.93 23.34
C TRP A 88 -6.70 19.98 23.79
N MET A 89 -5.72 19.61 24.62
CA MET A 89 -4.62 20.51 24.98
C MET A 89 -3.76 20.88 23.76
N SER A 90 -3.49 19.91 22.87
CA SER A 90 -2.78 20.16 21.62
C SER A 90 -3.60 21.06 20.68
N CYS A 91 -4.93 20.87 20.65
CA CYS A 91 -5.84 21.73 19.91
C CYS A 91 -5.82 23.18 20.44
N ALA A 92 -5.82 23.37 21.76
CA ALA A 92 -5.75 24.69 22.38
C ALA A 92 -4.44 25.42 22.04
N LEU A 93 -3.31 24.72 22.03
CA LEU A 93 -2.01 25.25 21.60
C LEU A 93 -2.01 25.78 20.16
N ILE A 94 -2.67 25.06 19.24
CA ILE A 94 -2.80 25.48 17.84
C ILE A 94 -3.67 26.74 17.74
N LEU A 95 -4.73 26.82 18.54
CA LEU A 95 -5.63 27.97 18.60
C LEU A 95 -4.99 29.22 19.20
N GLN A 96 -4.00 29.06 20.08
CA GLN A 96 -3.32 30.18 20.71
C GLN A 96 -2.45 30.98 19.72
N ASN A 97 -1.90 30.32 18.69
CA ASN A 97 -0.94 30.90 17.74
C ASN A 97 -1.56 31.33 16.39
N LYS A 98 -2.89 31.26 16.21
CA LYS A 98 -3.61 31.58 14.97
C LYS A 98 -4.93 32.29 15.23
N GLN A 99 -5.45 32.99 14.22
CA GLN A 99 -6.82 33.51 14.24
C GLN A 99 -7.80 32.32 14.34
N ILE A 100 -8.84 32.43 15.19
CA ILE A 100 -9.80 31.35 15.41
C ILE A 100 -10.43 30.90 14.07
N ASN A 101 -10.21 29.63 13.70
CA ASN A 101 -10.78 29.02 12.50
C ASN A 101 -12.23 28.59 12.75
N LYS A 102 -13.16 29.02 11.87
CA LYS A 102 -14.58 28.65 11.92
C LYS A 102 -14.82 27.14 11.85
N GLU A 103 -14.01 26.39 11.10
CA GLU A 103 -14.13 24.92 11.03
C GLU A 103 -13.90 24.26 12.38
N LEU A 104 -12.97 24.80 13.17
CA LEU A 104 -12.68 24.27 14.49
C LEU A 104 -13.75 24.65 15.51
N LEU A 105 -14.32 25.84 15.40
CA LEU A 105 -15.51 26.21 16.18
C LEU A 105 -16.72 25.33 15.82
N ASN A 106 -16.94 25.00 14.55
CA ASN A 106 -17.98 24.05 14.15
C ASN A 106 -17.75 22.69 14.83
N TYR A 107 -16.52 22.16 14.76
CA TYR A 107 -16.18 20.89 15.39
C TYR A 107 -16.36 20.90 16.91
N LEU A 108 -15.86 21.93 17.60
CA LEU A 108 -16.02 22.08 19.05
C LEU A 108 -17.51 22.20 19.43
N ASN A 109 -18.30 22.92 18.64
CA ASN A 109 -19.73 23.08 18.86
C ASN A 109 -20.50 21.76 18.70
N ASP A 110 -20.09 20.91 17.75
CA ASP A 110 -20.66 19.59 17.53
C ASP A 110 -20.31 18.62 18.67
N VAL A 111 -19.06 18.63 19.12
CA VAL A 111 -18.61 17.81 20.27
C VAL A 111 -19.40 18.15 21.53
N LEU A 112 -19.69 19.44 21.74
CA LEU A 112 -20.40 19.94 22.91
C LEU A 112 -21.91 19.77 22.84
N ILE A 113 -22.51 19.22 21.76
CA ILE A 113 -23.98 19.04 21.67
C ILE A 113 -24.52 18.29 22.91
N ALA A 114 -23.96 17.12 23.20
CA ALA A 114 -24.43 16.22 24.25
C ALA A 114 -23.53 16.18 25.50
N ARG A 115 -22.53 17.07 25.59
CA ARG A 115 -21.50 17.03 26.63
C ARG A 115 -21.50 18.29 27.50
N THR A 116 -21.39 18.09 28.82
CA THR A 116 -21.18 19.16 29.80
C THR A 116 -19.70 19.51 29.96
N TRP A 117 -18.81 18.53 29.80
CA TRP A 117 -17.35 18.67 29.81
C TRP A 117 -16.77 17.99 28.56
N LEU A 118 -15.61 18.42 28.09
CA LEU A 118 -15.05 17.97 26.81
C LEU A 118 -14.73 16.48 26.77
N VAL A 119 -14.16 15.95 27.86
CA VAL A 119 -13.65 14.56 27.90
C VAL A 119 -14.40 13.71 28.91
N THR A 120 -14.39 14.08 30.18
CA THR A 120 -14.92 13.23 31.26
C THR A 120 -16.29 13.72 31.76
N LYS A 121 -16.78 13.17 32.88
CA LYS A 121 -17.98 13.69 33.57
C LYS A 121 -17.67 14.81 34.58
N ARG A 122 -16.45 15.35 34.56
CA ARG A 122 -15.94 16.40 35.45
C ARG A 122 -14.99 17.35 34.70
N LEU A 123 -14.65 18.46 35.35
CA LEU A 123 -13.65 19.41 34.89
C LEU A 123 -12.28 18.74 34.66
N THR A 124 -11.66 18.99 33.52
CA THR A 124 -10.32 18.49 33.18
C THR A 124 -9.43 19.56 32.56
N LEU A 125 -8.14 19.27 32.35
CA LEU A 125 -7.24 20.16 31.62
C LEU A 125 -7.75 20.49 30.21
N ALA A 126 -8.48 19.58 29.55
CA ALA A 126 -9.06 19.86 28.23
C ALA A 126 -9.99 21.07 28.29
N ASP A 127 -10.89 21.11 29.29
CA ASP A 127 -11.85 22.19 29.46
C ASP A 127 -11.16 23.51 29.80
N ILE A 128 -10.18 23.46 30.71
CA ILE A 128 -9.43 24.65 31.16
C ILE A 128 -8.69 25.29 29.99
N HIS A 129 -7.89 24.50 29.26
CA HIS A 129 -7.06 25.01 28.16
C HIS A 129 -7.89 25.56 27.00
N VAL A 130 -8.96 24.86 26.60
CA VAL A 130 -9.85 25.36 25.54
C VAL A 130 -10.59 26.62 25.98
N PHE A 131 -11.03 26.71 27.24
CA PHE A 131 -11.71 27.90 27.76
C PHE A 131 -10.78 29.11 27.75
N CYS A 132 -9.57 28.96 28.28
CA CYS A 132 -8.61 30.06 28.37
C CYS A 132 -8.25 30.64 27.00
N VAL A 133 -8.11 29.79 25.98
CA VAL A 133 -7.84 30.25 24.61
C VAL A 133 -9.04 30.98 24.01
N LEU A 134 -10.27 30.48 24.21
CA LEU A 134 -11.47 31.20 23.75
C LEU A 134 -11.67 32.54 24.48
N HIS A 135 -11.34 32.58 25.77
CA HIS A 135 -11.40 33.82 26.56
C HIS A 135 -10.40 34.86 26.05
N HIS A 136 -9.16 34.43 25.76
CA HIS A 136 -8.11 35.30 25.22
C HIS A 136 -8.49 35.94 23.89
N HIS A 137 -9.18 35.20 23.02
CA HIS A 137 -9.66 35.68 21.71
C HIS A 137 -11.02 36.40 21.76
N GLU A 138 -11.49 36.77 22.95
CA GLU A 138 -12.79 37.45 23.16
C GLU A 138 -13.97 36.73 22.50
N TYR A 139 -13.99 35.39 22.55
CA TYR A 139 -14.99 34.55 21.86
C TYR A 139 -16.44 35.01 22.06
N ILE A 140 -16.79 35.45 23.28
CA ILE A 140 -18.15 35.92 23.61
C ILE A 140 -18.57 37.11 22.76
N LYS A 141 -17.66 38.03 22.45
CA LYS A 141 -17.95 39.21 21.63
C LYS A 141 -18.06 38.84 20.14
N SER A 142 -17.20 37.94 19.69
CA SER A 142 -17.00 37.67 18.26
C SER A 142 -17.87 36.55 17.69
N TYR A 143 -18.24 35.54 18.49
CA TYR A 143 -18.78 34.27 17.97
C TYR A 143 -19.94 33.68 18.78
N ALA A 144 -20.31 34.24 19.95
CA ALA A 144 -21.33 33.63 20.82
C ALA A 144 -22.71 33.46 20.16
N LYS A 145 -23.05 34.31 19.17
CA LYS A 145 -24.32 34.23 18.46
C LYS A 145 -24.40 33.03 17.52
N ASP A 146 -23.25 32.56 17.02
CA ASP A 146 -23.19 31.56 15.95
C ASP A 146 -23.05 30.13 16.50
N TYR A 147 -22.59 29.95 17.75
CA TYR A 147 -22.32 28.63 18.33
C TYR A 147 -22.94 28.48 19.71
N CYS A 148 -24.19 27.99 19.75
CA CYS A 148 -24.99 27.90 20.97
C CYS A 148 -24.42 26.91 22.00
N ASN A 149 -23.84 25.79 21.57
CA ASN A 149 -23.32 24.76 22.50
C ASN A 149 -22.00 25.20 23.13
N ILE A 150 -21.12 25.82 22.35
CA ILE A 150 -19.90 26.45 22.88
C ILE A 150 -20.29 27.55 23.86
N THR A 151 -21.26 28.40 23.51
CA THR A 151 -21.71 29.48 24.40
C THR A 151 -22.30 28.95 25.71
N ARG A 152 -23.09 27.88 25.67
CA ARG A 152 -23.62 27.19 26.86
C ARG A 152 -22.48 26.68 27.75
N TRP A 153 -21.54 25.95 27.16
CA TRP A 153 -20.39 25.40 27.86
C TRP A 153 -19.50 26.51 28.42
N TYR A 154 -19.15 27.52 27.63
CA TYR A 154 -18.33 28.66 28.03
C TYR A 154 -18.94 29.40 29.24
N LYS A 155 -20.24 29.70 29.19
CA LYS A 155 -20.94 30.34 30.32
C LYS A 155 -20.96 29.45 31.57
N HIS A 156 -21.08 28.14 31.39
CA HIS A 156 -20.96 27.20 32.50
C HIS A 156 -19.56 27.26 33.13
N MET A 157 -18.50 27.22 32.32
CA MET A 157 -17.12 27.34 32.78
C MET A 157 -16.87 28.67 33.51
N GLU A 158 -17.33 29.78 32.93
CA GLU A 158 -17.21 31.13 33.50
C GLU A 158 -17.97 31.28 34.84
N SER A 159 -19.06 30.52 35.03
CA SER A 159 -19.83 30.52 36.29
C SER A 159 -19.15 29.79 37.46
N LEU A 160 -18.11 29.00 37.19
CA LEU A 160 -17.40 28.26 38.23
C LEU A 160 -16.51 29.22 39.04
N PRO A 161 -16.52 29.17 40.39
CA PRO A 161 -15.75 30.09 41.24
C PRO A 161 -14.25 30.14 40.90
N VAL A 162 -13.67 29.00 40.52
CA VAL A 162 -12.25 28.89 40.17
C VAL A 162 -11.87 29.70 38.93
N PHE A 163 -12.77 29.81 37.94
CA PHE A 163 -12.56 30.62 36.75
C PHE A 163 -12.80 32.11 37.02
N SER A 164 -13.90 32.45 37.69
CA SER A 164 -14.19 33.84 38.04
C SER A 164 -13.12 34.46 38.95
N ASN A 165 -12.61 33.69 39.91
CA ASN A 165 -11.52 34.12 40.80
C ASN A 165 -10.23 34.35 40.01
N ALA A 166 -9.82 33.38 39.18
CA ALA A 166 -8.60 33.50 38.38
C ALA A 166 -8.65 34.70 37.42
N ILE A 167 -9.77 34.92 36.73
CA ILE A 167 -9.99 36.09 35.85
C ILE A 167 -9.90 37.40 36.66
N SER A 168 -10.53 37.46 37.84
CA SER A 168 -10.46 38.65 38.71
C SER A 168 -9.04 38.93 39.19
N VAL A 169 -8.28 37.89 39.54
CA VAL A 169 -6.88 38.02 39.98
C VAL A 169 -5.99 38.52 38.84
N ILE A 170 -6.18 38.03 37.61
CA ILE A 170 -5.46 38.56 36.44
C ILE A 170 -5.82 40.01 36.17
N ALA A 171 -7.12 40.35 36.18
CA ALA A 171 -7.57 41.72 35.95
C ALA A 171 -7.05 42.72 37.00
N LYS A 172 -6.82 42.27 38.24
CA LYS A 172 -6.23 43.08 39.32
C LYS A 172 -4.73 43.30 39.16
N ASN A 173 -4.00 42.32 38.63
CA ASN A 173 -2.53 42.35 38.57
C ASN A 173 -1.97 42.75 37.19
N CYS A 174 -2.75 42.65 36.11
CA CYS A 174 -2.36 43.08 34.77
C CYS A 174 -2.85 44.52 34.50
N SER A 175 -1.98 45.52 34.69
CA SER A 175 -2.27 46.91 34.34
C SER A 175 -2.30 47.14 32.82
N SER A 176 -3.33 47.85 32.34
CA SER A 176 -3.61 48.10 30.92
C SER A 176 -2.62 49.05 30.22
N THR A 177 -1.77 48.50 29.35
CA THR A 177 -1.13 49.16 28.18
C THR A 177 -0.69 48.02 27.26
N SER A 178 -1.05 47.88 25.98
CA SER A 178 -1.21 48.83 24.88
C SER A 178 -1.97 48.16 23.72
N LYS A 179 -2.69 48.95 22.91
CA LYS A 179 -3.42 48.51 21.70
C LYS A 179 -2.46 48.01 20.61
N PRO A 180 -2.89 47.07 19.72
CA PRO A 180 -2.08 46.67 18.58
C PRO A 180 -2.01 47.83 17.56
N LYS A 181 -0.80 48.26 17.20
CA LYS A 181 -0.56 49.16 16.06
C LYS A 181 -0.23 48.33 14.83
N ASP A 182 -0.98 48.57 13.76
CA ASP A 182 -0.59 48.29 12.38
C ASP A 182 0.80 48.85 12.09
N VAL A 183 1.71 48.05 11.52
CA VAL A 183 2.81 48.54 10.70
C VAL A 183 3.12 47.54 9.57
N SER A 184 2.66 47.91 8.39
CA SER A 184 3.30 47.59 7.12
C SER A 184 4.70 48.23 7.04
N SER A 185 5.70 47.42 6.70
CA SER A 185 6.92 47.73 5.89
C SER A 185 7.87 48.86 6.32
N GLN A 186 9.10 48.52 6.77
CA GLN A 186 10.37 48.58 6.00
C GLN A 186 11.67 48.54 6.86
N LYS A 187 12.59 47.65 6.44
CA LYS A 187 14.08 47.72 6.37
C LYS A 187 14.99 47.67 7.62
N GLU A 188 15.70 46.53 7.71
CA GLU A 188 17.15 46.28 7.94
C GLU A 188 17.89 46.92 9.13
N LYS A 189 18.37 46.10 10.08
CA LYS A 189 19.76 45.57 10.13
C LYS A 189 19.95 44.67 11.36
N SER A 190 20.56 43.52 11.11
CA SER A 190 20.92 42.47 12.07
C SER A 190 22.27 42.75 12.73
N ASP A 191 22.33 42.64 14.05
CA ASP A 191 23.53 42.20 14.77
C ASP A 191 23.14 41.13 15.80
N ILE A 192 23.87 40.02 15.71
CA ILE A 192 23.56 38.71 16.31
C ILE A 192 24.15 38.64 17.72
N LYS A 193 23.36 38.17 18.70
CA LYS A 193 23.84 37.28 19.78
C LYS A 193 22.77 36.23 20.12
N GLN A 194 23.11 34.99 19.82
CA GLN A 194 22.28 33.78 19.96
C GLN A 194 22.16 33.32 21.43
N THR A 195 20.97 32.88 21.84
CA THR A 195 20.80 31.78 22.81
C THR A 195 19.55 30.96 22.46
N LYS A 196 19.59 29.66 22.80
CA LYS A 196 18.99 28.52 22.09
C LYS A 196 17.53 28.22 22.45
N THR A 197 16.69 27.91 21.45
CA THR A 197 15.37 27.27 21.61
C THR A 197 15.31 25.85 21.01
N ARG A 198 14.46 25.01 21.61
CA ARG A 198 14.26 23.55 21.46
C ARG A 198 13.99 23.05 20.02
N LYS A 199 14.60 21.89 19.69
CA LYS A 199 14.48 21.17 18.40
C LYS A 199 13.14 20.42 18.24
N GLN A 200 12.42 20.72 17.17
CA GLN A 200 11.46 19.80 16.55
C GLN A 200 12.21 18.78 15.70
N GLU A 201 12.05 17.50 15.99
CA GLU A 201 12.71 16.41 15.27
C GLU A 201 11.96 16.04 14.00
N GLY A 202 12.12 16.85 12.96
CA GLY A 202 12.53 16.34 11.66
C GLY A 202 13.92 16.89 11.45
N LYS A 203 14.98 16.06 11.38
CA LYS A 203 16.34 16.56 11.14
C LYS A 203 16.39 17.23 9.76
N PHE A 204 16.11 18.53 9.71
CA PHE A 204 16.58 19.41 8.66
C PHE A 204 18.11 19.37 8.75
N ILE A 205 18.74 18.98 7.66
CA ILE A 205 20.20 18.81 7.60
C ILE A 205 20.80 20.22 7.58
N ASP A 206 21.73 20.50 8.48
CA ASP A 206 22.57 21.70 8.38
C ASP A 206 23.38 21.61 7.10
N LEU A 207 23.30 22.61 6.23
CA LEU A 207 24.06 22.65 4.97
C LEU A 207 25.54 22.96 5.29
N PRO A 208 26.46 22.00 5.12
CA PRO A 208 27.86 22.22 5.46
C PRO A 208 28.47 23.29 4.54
N GLY A 209 29.03 24.35 5.12
CA GLY A 209 29.62 25.47 4.38
C GLY A 209 28.63 26.53 3.88
N ALA A 210 27.36 26.50 4.31
CA ALA A 210 26.39 27.53 3.97
C ALA A 210 26.67 28.84 4.70
N GLU A 211 26.83 29.93 3.94
CA GLU A 211 26.94 31.29 4.45
C GLU A 211 25.61 32.04 4.28
N MET A 212 25.25 32.87 5.28
CA MET A 212 24.04 33.70 5.23
C MET A 212 24.08 34.63 4.02
N GLY A 213 23.00 34.70 3.24
CA GLY A 213 22.90 35.50 2.02
C GLY A 213 23.45 34.84 0.75
N LYS A 214 24.19 33.73 0.85
CA LYS A 214 24.85 33.08 -0.30
C LYS A 214 24.21 31.77 -0.74
N VAL A 215 23.28 31.23 0.03
CA VAL A 215 22.60 29.98 -0.32
C VAL A 215 21.67 30.20 -1.51
N VAL A 216 21.85 29.41 -2.56
CA VAL A 216 20.97 29.41 -3.73
C VAL A 216 20.41 28.00 -3.90
N VAL A 217 19.09 27.89 -3.81
CA VAL A 217 18.36 26.64 -3.95
C VAL A 217 17.52 26.66 -5.22
N ARG A 218 17.35 25.49 -5.85
CA ARG A 218 16.64 25.39 -7.13
C ARG A 218 15.57 24.32 -7.05
N PHE A 219 14.35 24.67 -7.42
CA PHE A 219 13.28 23.71 -7.67
C PHE A 219 12.99 23.63 -9.18
N PRO A 220 13.33 22.50 -9.84
CA PRO A 220 13.10 22.35 -11.27
C PRO A 220 12.00 21.35 -11.61
N PRO A 221 10.72 21.76 -11.74
CA PRO A 221 9.67 20.85 -12.19
C PRO A 221 9.72 20.66 -13.71
N GLU A 222 9.36 19.46 -14.14
CA GLU A 222 9.11 19.14 -15.54
C GLU A 222 7.61 19.34 -15.82
N ALA A 223 7.26 20.11 -16.86
CA ALA A 223 5.87 20.37 -17.23
C ALA A 223 5.21 19.20 -18.00
N SER A 224 5.51 17.96 -17.62
CA SER A 224 4.95 16.74 -18.20
C SER A 224 3.81 16.12 -17.37
N GLY A 225 3.45 16.75 -16.26
CA GLY A 225 2.32 16.37 -15.41
C GLY A 225 2.11 17.33 -14.23
N TYR A 226 1.07 17.06 -13.42
CA TYR A 226 0.72 17.88 -12.25
C TYR A 226 1.72 17.74 -11.09
N LEU A 227 1.78 18.74 -10.19
CA LEU A 227 2.58 18.63 -8.97
C LEU A 227 2.02 17.54 -8.05
N HIS A 228 2.80 16.47 -7.83
CA HIS A 228 2.50 15.49 -6.79
C HIS A 228 3.11 15.92 -5.45
N ILE A 229 2.75 15.23 -4.36
CA ILE A 229 3.19 15.57 -2.99
C ILE A 229 4.71 15.65 -2.82
N GLY A 230 5.48 14.82 -3.53
CA GLY A 230 6.95 14.90 -3.54
C GLY A 230 7.49 16.24 -4.09
N HIS A 231 6.86 16.80 -5.12
CA HIS A 231 7.21 18.11 -5.67
C HIS A 231 6.86 19.22 -4.69
N ALA A 232 5.67 19.17 -4.10
CA ALA A 232 5.26 20.12 -3.06
C ALA A 232 6.24 20.12 -1.88
N LYS A 233 6.63 18.93 -1.40
CA LYS A 233 7.64 18.77 -0.34
C LYS A 233 8.99 19.38 -0.75
N ALA A 234 9.47 19.10 -1.96
CA ALA A 234 10.75 19.63 -2.43
C ALA A 234 10.72 21.15 -2.57
N ALA A 235 9.64 21.70 -3.12
CA ALA A 235 9.48 23.14 -3.30
C ALA A 235 9.39 23.88 -1.95
N LEU A 236 8.63 23.36 -0.98
CA LEU A 236 8.56 23.88 0.38
C LEU A 236 9.90 23.79 1.12
N LEU A 237 10.64 22.69 0.95
CA LEU A 237 11.96 22.52 1.57
C LEU A 237 12.98 23.51 1.00
N ASN A 238 12.98 23.71 -0.33
CA ASN A 238 13.84 24.71 -0.94
C ASN A 238 13.49 26.11 -0.43
N GLN A 239 12.20 26.49 -0.39
CA GLN A 239 11.81 27.78 0.17
C GLN A 239 12.27 27.94 1.63
N TYR A 240 12.08 26.93 2.47
CA TYR A 240 12.55 26.95 3.85
C TYR A 240 14.05 27.22 3.97
N TYR A 241 14.88 26.57 3.14
CA TYR A 241 16.32 26.82 3.12
C TYR A 241 16.68 28.21 2.59
N ALA A 242 15.97 28.72 1.59
CA ALA A 242 16.15 30.10 1.13
C ALA A 242 15.81 31.10 2.26
N GLU A 243 14.71 30.90 2.97
CA GLU A 243 14.28 31.78 4.07
C GLU A 243 15.25 31.75 5.25
N ILE A 244 15.68 30.57 5.72
CA ILE A 244 16.60 30.43 6.85
C ILE A 244 17.96 31.05 6.58
N PHE A 245 18.49 30.81 5.38
CA PHE A 245 19.83 31.28 5.03
C PHE A 245 19.83 32.67 4.39
N GLN A 246 18.68 33.38 4.36
CA GLN A 246 18.51 34.63 3.61
C GLN A 246 19.01 34.51 2.16
N GLY A 247 18.85 33.32 1.60
CA GLY A 247 19.30 32.92 0.27
C GLY A 247 18.28 33.22 -0.82
N GLN A 248 18.46 32.58 -1.98
CA GLN A 248 17.57 32.73 -3.13
C GLN A 248 16.95 31.40 -3.55
N LEU A 249 15.64 31.41 -3.81
CA LEU A 249 14.90 30.32 -4.43
C LEU A 249 14.75 30.57 -5.93
N ILE A 250 15.44 29.75 -6.72
CA ILE A 250 15.30 29.74 -8.18
C ILE A 250 14.29 28.68 -8.58
N MET A 251 13.27 29.12 -9.31
CA MET A 251 12.31 28.25 -9.95
C MET A 251 12.69 28.09 -11.42
N ARG A 252 13.08 26.87 -11.82
CA ARG A 252 13.52 26.61 -13.20
C ARG A 252 12.72 25.49 -13.86
N PHE A 253 11.76 25.81 -14.71
CA PHE A 253 11.06 24.78 -15.47
C PHE A 253 12.04 24.00 -16.33
N ASP A 254 12.02 22.68 -16.21
CA ASP A 254 12.86 21.79 -17.00
C ASP A 254 12.17 21.44 -18.32
N ASP A 255 12.06 22.45 -19.19
CA ASP A 255 11.39 22.39 -20.48
C ASP A 255 12.37 21.95 -21.59
N THR A 256 12.76 20.68 -21.54
CA THR A 256 13.74 20.11 -22.48
C THR A 256 13.15 19.05 -23.40
N ASN A 257 11.92 18.62 -23.17
CA ASN A 257 11.27 17.52 -23.87
C ASN A 257 9.92 17.97 -24.49
N PRO A 258 9.95 18.48 -25.73
CA PRO A 258 8.78 19.06 -26.39
C PRO A 258 7.62 18.06 -26.62
N ALA A 259 7.88 16.75 -26.56
CA ALA A 259 6.86 15.72 -26.79
C ALA A 259 5.98 15.42 -25.56
N LYS A 260 6.39 15.82 -24.36
CA LYS A 260 5.65 15.56 -23.11
C LYS A 260 5.12 16.82 -22.45
N GLU A 261 5.61 17.98 -22.87
CA GLU A 261 5.27 19.27 -22.28
C GLU A 261 3.98 19.83 -22.84
N THR A 262 3.11 20.32 -21.97
CA THR A 262 1.92 21.07 -22.36
C THR A 262 1.82 22.35 -21.54
N ILE A 263 1.29 23.40 -22.17
CA ILE A 263 1.04 24.69 -21.51
C ILE A 263 0.10 24.50 -20.31
N GLU A 264 -0.85 23.57 -20.43
CA GLU A 264 -1.80 23.22 -19.36
C GLU A 264 -1.12 22.74 -18.07
N PHE A 265 -0.07 21.91 -18.18
CA PHE A 265 0.67 21.45 -17.01
C PHE A 265 1.54 22.55 -16.39
N GLU A 266 2.14 23.40 -17.21
CA GLU A 266 2.90 24.56 -16.70
C GLU A 266 1.99 25.51 -15.91
N GLU A 267 0.82 25.84 -16.44
CA GLU A 267 -0.18 26.68 -15.76
C GLU A 267 -0.66 26.05 -14.45
N ALA A 268 -0.96 24.76 -14.45
CA ALA A 268 -1.38 24.05 -13.25
C ALA A 268 -0.28 24.02 -12.16
N ILE A 269 0.99 23.80 -12.56
CA ILE A 269 2.13 23.85 -11.63
C ILE A 269 2.23 25.25 -11.01
N LEU A 270 2.07 26.32 -11.80
CA LEU A 270 2.10 27.70 -11.29
C LEU A 270 0.95 27.99 -10.32
N GLU A 271 -0.25 27.50 -10.60
CA GLU A 271 -1.40 27.62 -9.71
C GLU A 271 -1.18 26.92 -8.37
N ASP A 272 -0.69 25.68 -8.42
CA ASP A 272 -0.38 24.86 -7.25
C ASP A 272 0.74 25.50 -6.39
N LEU A 273 1.79 26.06 -7.00
CA LEU A 273 2.85 26.77 -6.27
C LEU A 273 2.30 28.00 -5.54
N LYS A 274 1.39 28.73 -6.19
CA LYS A 274 0.71 29.88 -5.58
C LYS A 274 -0.17 29.45 -4.41
N LEU A 275 -0.89 28.34 -4.54
CA LEU A 275 -1.69 27.75 -3.47
C LEU A 275 -0.83 27.36 -2.26
N LEU A 276 0.36 26.81 -2.51
CA LEU A 276 1.36 26.45 -1.50
C LEU A 276 2.11 27.65 -0.92
N GLN A 277 1.78 28.87 -1.34
CA GLN A 277 2.46 30.12 -0.95
C GLN A 277 3.96 30.12 -1.23
N ILE A 278 4.36 29.45 -2.31
CA ILE A 278 5.76 29.38 -2.71
C ILE A 278 6.14 30.63 -3.50
N LYS A 279 7.18 31.34 -3.05
CA LYS A 279 7.63 32.63 -3.59
C LYS A 279 9.06 32.52 -4.10
N PRO A 280 9.26 32.12 -5.35
CA PRO A 280 10.59 32.10 -5.93
C PRO A 280 11.08 33.52 -6.27
N ASP A 281 12.37 33.77 -6.08
CA ASP A 281 13.03 35.04 -6.38
C ASP A 281 13.29 35.19 -7.88
N ARG A 282 13.49 34.07 -8.58
CA ARG A 282 13.77 34.06 -10.01
C ARG A 282 13.04 32.91 -10.70
N PHE A 283 12.38 33.22 -11.81
CA PHE A 283 11.84 32.24 -12.74
C PHE A 283 12.71 32.18 -13.99
N THR A 284 13.09 30.96 -14.38
CA THR A 284 13.74 30.69 -15.66
C THR A 284 13.24 29.37 -16.24
N HIS A 285 13.59 29.12 -17.49
CA HIS A 285 13.34 27.86 -18.19
C HIS A 285 14.66 27.31 -18.70
N THR A 286 14.80 25.99 -18.79
CA THR A 286 16.00 25.39 -19.39
C THR A 286 16.15 25.82 -20.86
N SER A 287 15.04 26.02 -21.59
CA SER A 287 15.05 26.52 -22.97
C SER A 287 15.62 27.92 -23.16
N ASP A 288 15.64 28.76 -22.12
CA ASP A 288 16.28 30.08 -22.17
C ASP A 288 17.80 29.97 -22.39
N TYR A 289 18.38 28.78 -22.14
CA TYR A 289 19.82 28.51 -22.19
C TYR A 289 20.25 27.57 -23.33
N PHE A 290 19.37 27.23 -24.27
CA PHE A 290 19.69 26.26 -25.34
C PHE A 290 20.88 26.67 -26.22
N ASP A 291 21.04 27.96 -26.52
CA ASP A 291 22.21 28.47 -27.26
C ASP A 291 23.52 28.10 -26.55
N ILE A 292 23.58 28.38 -25.24
CA ILE A 292 24.74 28.09 -24.39
C ILE A 292 24.98 26.57 -24.28
N LEU A 293 23.92 25.77 -24.14
CA LEU A 293 24.03 24.32 -24.06
C LEU A 293 24.57 23.70 -25.37
N GLN A 294 24.13 24.19 -26.53
CA GLN A 294 24.66 23.75 -27.82
C GLN A 294 26.12 24.19 -28.04
N GLU A 295 26.47 25.39 -27.59
CA GLU A 295 27.86 25.86 -27.59
C GLU A 295 28.75 24.93 -26.75
N TYR A 296 28.35 24.61 -25.52
CA TYR A 296 29.09 23.66 -24.69
C TYR A 296 29.18 22.26 -25.29
N CYS A 297 28.10 21.75 -25.89
CA CYS A 297 28.17 20.47 -26.62
C CYS A 297 29.21 20.52 -27.75
N THR A 298 29.22 21.62 -28.52
CA THR A 298 30.19 21.83 -29.60
C THR A 298 31.63 21.87 -29.07
N THR A 299 31.86 22.55 -27.94
CA THR A 299 33.17 22.61 -27.29
C THR A 299 33.61 21.25 -26.75
N LEU A 300 32.71 20.48 -26.13
CA LEU A 300 33.01 19.13 -25.64
C LEU A 300 33.40 18.19 -26.78
N ILE A 301 32.76 18.30 -27.93
CA ILE A 301 33.11 17.50 -29.12
C ILE A 301 34.47 17.93 -29.68
N LYS A 302 34.75 19.24 -29.79
CA LYS A 302 36.06 19.76 -30.22
C LYS A 302 37.19 19.26 -29.34
N ASP A 303 36.98 19.31 -28.02
CA ASP A 303 37.93 18.83 -27.00
C ASP A 303 38.08 17.31 -26.96
N GLY A 304 37.31 16.55 -27.75
CA GLY A 304 37.30 15.09 -27.72
C GLY A 304 36.70 14.49 -26.44
N LYS A 305 35.95 15.28 -25.68
CA LYS A 305 35.27 14.91 -24.42
C LYS A 305 33.82 14.46 -24.63
N ALA A 306 33.32 14.51 -25.85
CA ALA A 306 32.02 13.94 -26.24
C ALA A 306 32.12 13.34 -27.66
N TYR A 307 31.26 12.37 -27.94
CA TYR A 307 31.20 11.69 -29.24
C TYR A 307 29.75 11.42 -29.63
N LEU A 308 29.51 11.20 -30.92
CA LEU A 308 28.20 10.86 -31.45
C LEU A 308 28.08 9.35 -31.60
N ASP A 309 26.93 8.82 -31.19
CA ASP A 309 26.69 7.38 -31.12
C ASP A 309 25.30 7.07 -31.68
N CYS A 310 25.24 6.21 -32.69
CA CYS A 310 23.99 5.71 -33.30
C CYS A 310 23.65 4.27 -32.87
N THR A 311 24.33 3.73 -31.86
CA THR A 311 24.01 2.42 -31.29
C THR A 311 22.54 2.40 -30.83
N PRO A 312 21.73 1.40 -31.25
CA PRO A 312 20.35 1.29 -30.79
C PRO A 312 20.26 1.28 -29.26
N ALA A 313 19.23 1.93 -28.70
CA ALA A 313 19.13 2.17 -27.25
C ALA A 313 19.23 0.91 -26.38
N ASN A 314 18.67 -0.21 -26.84
CA ASN A 314 18.71 -1.49 -26.12
C ASN A 314 20.14 -2.05 -26.07
N LEU A 315 20.86 -2.01 -27.19
CA LEU A 315 22.25 -2.45 -27.28
C LEU A 315 23.19 -1.52 -26.50
N MET A 316 22.95 -0.21 -26.56
CA MET A 316 23.70 0.77 -25.78
C MET A 316 23.55 0.53 -24.27
N LYS A 317 22.33 0.19 -23.80
CA LYS A 317 22.09 -0.17 -22.40
C LYS A 317 22.87 -1.43 -22.02
N GLU A 318 22.80 -2.48 -22.84
CA GLU A 318 23.52 -3.73 -22.60
C GLU A 318 25.05 -3.53 -22.54
N GLN A 319 25.60 -2.74 -23.48
CA GLN A 319 27.02 -2.39 -23.49
C GLN A 319 27.41 -1.62 -22.22
N ARG A 320 26.60 -0.64 -21.79
CA ARG A 320 26.83 0.11 -20.55
C ARG A 320 26.76 -0.78 -19.31
N ASP A 321 25.80 -1.71 -19.25
CA ASP A 321 25.65 -2.64 -18.13
C ASP A 321 26.84 -3.61 -18.04
N LYS A 322 27.31 -4.10 -19.19
CA LYS A 322 28.50 -4.95 -19.34
C LYS A 322 29.84 -4.22 -19.30
N ARG A 323 29.84 -2.88 -19.14
CA ARG A 323 31.05 -2.02 -19.13
C ARG A 323 31.89 -2.13 -20.41
N LEU A 324 31.23 -2.34 -21.54
CA LEU A 324 31.85 -2.38 -22.85
C LEU A 324 31.97 -0.97 -23.44
N LYS A 325 33.06 -0.75 -24.17
CA LYS A 325 33.33 0.49 -24.89
C LYS A 325 32.44 0.57 -26.14
N SER A 326 31.84 1.74 -26.40
CA SER A 326 31.12 1.98 -27.67
C SER A 326 32.11 2.04 -28.83
N GLU A 327 31.72 1.47 -29.98
CA GLU A 327 32.51 1.49 -31.22
C GLU A 327 32.74 2.92 -31.74
N TYR A 328 31.81 3.84 -31.42
CA TYR A 328 31.87 5.24 -31.84
C TYR A 328 32.68 6.14 -30.89
N ARG A 329 33.14 5.61 -29.75
CA ARG A 329 33.82 6.40 -28.70
C ARG A 329 35.15 7.02 -29.15
N ASP A 330 35.79 6.41 -30.14
CA ASP A 330 37.10 6.83 -30.67
C ASP A 330 37.01 7.51 -32.04
N LEU A 331 35.82 7.85 -32.52
CA LEU A 331 35.67 8.67 -33.73
C LEU A 331 36.43 10.00 -33.59
N SER A 332 36.96 10.50 -34.71
CA SER A 332 37.71 11.76 -34.70
C SER A 332 36.80 12.95 -34.36
N SER A 333 37.35 14.00 -33.73
CA SER A 333 36.58 15.21 -33.43
C SER A 333 36.00 15.87 -34.69
N PHE A 334 36.68 15.72 -35.84
CA PHE A 334 36.21 16.24 -37.12
C PHE A 334 34.94 15.52 -37.61
N GLU A 335 34.92 14.18 -37.55
CA GLU A 335 33.75 13.38 -37.93
C GLU A 335 32.57 13.63 -36.98
N ASN A 336 32.84 13.69 -35.67
CA ASN A 336 31.83 14.01 -34.67
C ASN A 336 31.23 15.41 -34.90
N LEU A 337 32.03 16.42 -35.25
CA LEU A 337 31.52 17.76 -35.57
C LEU A 337 30.62 17.76 -36.81
N LYS A 338 30.98 17.02 -37.86
CA LYS A 338 30.15 16.90 -39.06
C LYS A 338 28.79 16.30 -38.73
N LEU A 339 28.77 15.21 -37.96
CA LEU A 339 27.54 14.57 -37.51
C LEU A 339 26.73 15.47 -36.55
N TRP A 340 27.40 16.26 -35.72
CA TRP A 340 26.75 17.24 -34.84
C TRP A 340 26.03 18.35 -35.60
N GLU A 341 26.60 18.85 -36.69
CA GLU A 341 25.91 19.79 -37.59
C GLU A 341 24.65 19.18 -38.22
N GLU A 342 24.70 17.90 -38.59
CA GLU A 342 23.54 17.16 -39.11
C GLU A 342 22.45 16.98 -38.03
N MET A 343 22.84 16.70 -36.77
CA MET A 343 21.93 16.66 -35.63
C MET A 343 21.24 18.01 -35.39
N LYS A 344 21.98 19.14 -35.43
CA LYS A 344 21.40 20.48 -35.26
C LYS A 344 20.40 20.83 -36.36
N ARG A 345 20.64 20.37 -37.59
CA ARG A 345 19.71 20.54 -38.73
C ARG A 345 18.51 19.58 -38.69
N GLY A 346 18.55 18.55 -37.84
CA GLY A 346 17.49 17.55 -37.74
C GLY A 346 17.34 16.66 -38.97
N THR A 347 18.42 16.42 -39.72
CA THR A 347 18.38 15.53 -40.91
C THR A 347 18.08 14.09 -40.49
N LYS A 348 17.66 13.24 -41.44
CA LYS A 348 17.38 11.82 -41.15
C LYS A 348 18.58 11.12 -40.51
N MET A 349 19.79 11.42 -40.98
CA MET A 349 21.02 10.94 -40.35
C MET A 349 21.16 11.51 -38.93
N GLY A 350 21.00 12.82 -38.72
CA GLY A 350 21.10 13.42 -37.39
C GLY A 350 20.11 12.87 -36.34
N GLN A 351 18.98 12.32 -36.77
CA GLN A 351 17.98 11.71 -35.88
C GLN A 351 18.41 10.34 -35.34
N GLU A 352 19.30 9.63 -36.04
CA GLU A 352 19.78 8.31 -35.65
C GLU A 352 20.90 8.38 -34.58
N TYR A 353 21.52 9.55 -34.41
CA TYR A 353 22.62 9.76 -33.47
C TYR A 353 22.17 10.44 -32.18
N CYS A 354 22.91 10.17 -31.11
CA CYS A 354 22.87 10.93 -29.86
C CYS A 354 24.28 11.36 -29.46
N VAL A 355 24.40 12.43 -28.67
CA VAL A 355 25.70 12.85 -28.14
C VAL A 355 25.91 12.20 -26.77
N ARG A 356 27.04 11.53 -26.59
CA ARG A 356 27.47 10.92 -25.33
C ARG A 356 28.69 11.63 -24.77
N ALA A 357 28.68 11.90 -23.47
CA ALA A 357 29.86 12.39 -22.77
C ALA A 357 30.91 11.28 -22.64
N LYS A 358 32.18 11.59 -22.84
CA LYS A 358 33.31 10.67 -22.70
C LYS A 358 33.83 10.79 -21.26
N ILE A 359 33.29 9.97 -20.36
CA ILE A 359 33.66 9.93 -18.94
C ILE A 359 34.40 8.62 -18.69
N ASP A 360 33.84 7.70 -17.91
CA ASP A 360 34.43 6.40 -17.59
C ASP A 360 33.39 5.30 -17.85
N TYR A 361 33.55 4.61 -18.97
CA TYR A 361 32.69 3.50 -19.37
C TYR A 361 32.82 2.27 -18.44
N GLN A 362 33.87 2.18 -17.62
CA GLN A 362 34.09 1.11 -16.65
C GLN A 362 33.64 1.48 -15.23
N SER A 363 33.14 2.70 -15.03
CA SER A 363 32.77 3.21 -13.70
C SER A 363 31.85 2.25 -12.96
N THR A 364 32.09 2.09 -11.67
CA THR A 364 31.19 1.32 -10.80
C THR A 364 29.81 1.96 -10.75
N ASN A 365 29.71 3.30 -10.89
CA ASN A 365 28.46 4.03 -11.03
C ASN A 365 27.95 3.99 -12.48
N GLY A 366 26.85 3.27 -12.73
CA GLY A 366 26.24 3.13 -14.05
C GLY A 366 25.87 4.45 -14.74
N CYS A 367 25.53 5.49 -13.97
CA CYS A 367 25.21 6.82 -14.49
C CYS A 367 26.43 7.54 -15.08
N MET A 368 27.64 7.18 -14.65
CA MET A 368 28.89 7.78 -15.14
C MET A 368 29.46 7.07 -16.37
N ARG A 369 28.83 5.96 -16.80
CA ARG A 369 29.26 5.18 -17.97
C ARG A 369 28.83 5.82 -19.27
N ASP A 370 29.63 6.79 -19.72
CA ASP A 370 29.44 7.57 -20.95
C ASP A 370 27.96 7.94 -21.21
N PRO A 371 27.35 8.80 -20.37
CA PRO A 371 25.93 9.12 -20.45
C PRO A 371 25.58 9.90 -21.72
N THR A 372 24.35 9.68 -22.22
CA THR A 372 23.79 10.52 -23.29
C THR A 372 23.45 11.91 -22.73
N ILE A 373 23.95 12.96 -23.37
CA ILE A 373 23.76 14.36 -22.95
C ILE A 373 22.88 15.17 -23.92
N TYR A 374 22.68 14.67 -25.14
CA TYR A 374 21.85 15.31 -26.16
C TYR A 374 21.18 14.29 -27.10
N ARG A 375 19.92 14.53 -27.46
CA ARG A 375 19.20 13.82 -28.53
C ARG A 375 18.49 14.80 -29.46
N CYS A 376 18.45 14.46 -30.75
CA CYS A 376 17.69 15.22 -31.73
C CYS A 376 16.20 14.83 -31.66
N LYS A 377 15.33 15.82 -31.52
CA LYS A 377 13.86 15.69 -31.55
C LYS A 377 13.28 16.72 -32.50
N LEU A 378 12.30 16.33 -33.32
CA LEU A 378 11.74 17.18 -34.36
C LEU A 378 10.51 17.96 -33.91
N GLU A 379 9.89 17.53 -32.81
CA GLU A 379 8.69 18.13 -32.25
C GLU A 379 8.93 19.61 -31.91
N PRO A 380 7.99 20.50 -32.27
CA PRO A 380 8.11 21.92 -31.96
C PRO A 380 8.01 22.13 -30.45
N HIS A 381 8.94 22.92 -29.90
CA HIS A 381 8.94 23.26 -28.49
C HIS A 381 7.87 24.31 -28.16
N PRO A 382 7.10 24.17 -27.06
CA PRO A 382 5.99 25.09 -26.74
C PRO A 382 6.38 26.58 -26.73
N ARG A 383 7.56 26.91 -26.20
CA ARG A 383 8.05 28.30 -26.08
C ARG A 383 8.87 28.83 -27.26
N ILE A 384 9.76 28.01 -27.85
CA ILE A 384 10.77 28.46 -28.85
C ILE A 384 10.52 27.87 -30.24
N GLY A 385 9.43 27.10 -30.41
CA GLY A 385 9.03 26.50 -31.68
C GLY A 385 10.09 25.55 -32.25
N ASN A 386 10.43 25.75 -33.51
CA ASN A 386 11.35 24.89 -34.27
C ASN A 386 12.82 25.36 -34.24
N LYS A 387 13.16 26.38 -33.44
CA LYS A 387 14.50 26.99 -33.42
C LYS A 387 15.60 25.98 -33.05
N TYR A 388 15.29 25.00 -32.21
CA TYR A 388 16.21 23.92 -31.83
C TYR A 388 15.57 22.55 -31.94
N LYS A 389 16.41 21.53 -32.13
CA LYS A 389 16.01 20.13 -32.25
C LYS A 389 16.60 19.33 -31.07
N THR A 390 16.00 19.48 -29.88
CA THR A 390 16.57 19.07 -28.58
C THR A 390 15.62 18.18 -27.77
N GLY A 391 16.19 17.30 -26.93
CA GLY A 391 15.48 16.42 -25.98
C GLY A 391 16.40 15.90 -24.88
N GLN A 392 16.09 16.13 -23.59
CA GLN A 392 16.79 15.51 -22.44
C GLN A 392 15.84 14.64 -21.61
N ASP A 393 15.78 13.34 -21.89
CA ASP A 393 15.17 12.40 -20.93
C ASP A 393 15.59 10.94 -21.21
N TRP A 394 16.05 10.23 -20.17
CA TRP A 394 16.30 8.77 -20.19
C TRP A 394 15.56 8.09 -19.03
N LYS A 395 14.54 7.30 -19.38
CA LYS A 395 14.00 6.17 -18.59
C LYS A 395 13.92 4.96 -19.53
N PRO A 396 14.14 3.72 -19.05
CA PRO A 396 13.86 2.54 -19.85
C PRO A 396 12.33 2.41 -19.95
N ALA A 397 11.78 2.83 -21.09
CA ALA A 397 10.42 2.51 -21.48
C ALA A 397 10.49 1.40 -22.52
N ASP A 398 9.63 0.39 -22.38
CA ASP A 398 9.36 -0.59 -23.42
C ASP A 398 8.76 0.13 -24.63
N THR A 399 9.58 0.38 -25.65
CA THR A 399 9.10 0.99 -26.88
C THR A 399 8.63 -0.08 -27.85
N LYS A 400 7.31 -0.27 -27.92
CA LYS A 400 6.66 -0.65 -29.19
C LYS A 400 7.01 0.43 -30.21
N VAL A 401 7.59 -0.01 -31.33
CA VAL A 401 7.90 0.84 -32.47
C VAL A 401 6.58 1.34 -33.06
N THR A 402 6.35 2.64 -32.98
CA THR A 402 5.38 3.36 -33.82
C THR A 402 6.17 4.41 -34.58
N GLU A 403 6.39 4.16 -35.87
CA GLU A 403 6.93 5.13 -36.80
C GLU A 403 5.87 6.21 -37.06
N SER A 404 6.24 7.47 -36.78
CA SER A 404 5.55 8.65 -37.28
C SER A 404 6.47 9.34 -38.29
N LYS A 405 6.03 9.46 -39.55
CA LYS A 405 6.58 10.40 -40.54
C LYS A 405 5.54 11.50 -40.80
N VAL A 406 5.95 12.75 -40.61
CA VAL A 406 5.38 13.89 -41.35
C VAL A 406 6.25 14.12 -42.59
N LYS A 407 5.59 14.35 -43.73
CA LYS A 407 6.11 14.60 -45.09
C LYS A 407 6.90 15.93 -45.17
N PRO A 408 7.79 16.06 -46.16
CA PRO A 408 7.90 17.29 -46.95
C PRO A 408 7.37 17.05 -48.37
N GLU A 409 6.65 18.04 -48.88
CA GLU A 409 6.13 18.12 -50.24
C GLU A 409 7.27 18.44 -51.23
N ASN A 410 7.39 17.62 -52.28
CA ASN A 410 7.12 18.07 -53.65
C ASN A 410 7.04 16.87 -54.60
N GLN A 411 5.83 16.70 -55.13
CA GLN A 411 5.46 16.13 -56.43
C GLN A 411 6.21 14.90 -56.95
N GLU A 412 5.66 13.73 -56.64
CA GLU A 412 5.16 12.75 -57.62
C GLU A 412 4.10 11.89 -56.90
N ILE A 413 2.88 11.81 -57.44
CA ILE A 413 1.79 11.04 -56.80
C ILE A 413 2.16 9.56 -56.85
N SER A 414 2.49 8.97 -55.70
CA SER A 414 2.88 7.56 -55.61
C SER A 414 1.71 6.64 -56.02
N GLU A 415 2.01 5.51 -56.66
CA GLU A 415 1.00 4.51 -57.07
C GLU A 415 0.13 4.04 -55.89
N ALA A 416 0.69 4.01 -54.68
CA ALA A 416 -0.04 3.65 -53.46
C ALA A 416 -1.14 4.67 -53.09
N GLU A 417 -0.92 5.97 -53.31
CA GLU A 417 -1.96 6.99 -53.07
C GLU A 417 -3.09 6.91 -54.10
N LYS A 418 -2.79 6.60 -55.37
CA LYS A 418 -3.80 6.36 -56.41
C LYS A 418 -4.68 5.14 -56.07
N ILE A 419 -4.06 4.02 -55.69
CA ILE A 419 -4.79 2.80 -55.28
C ILE A 419 -5.62 3.07 -54.02
N SER A 420 -5.11 3.86 -53.07
CA SER A 420 -5.86 4.27 -51.88
C SER A 420 -7.14 5.05 -52.20
N GLU A 421 -7.07 5.98 -53.16
CA GLU A 421 -8.24 6.72 -53.64
C GLU A 421 -9.24 5.81 -54.37
N GLU A 422 -8.75 4.86 -55.17
CA GLU A 422 -9.61 3.87 -55.84
C GLU A 422 -10.30 2.95 -54.84
N ILE A 423 -9.60 2.50 -53.78
CA ILE A 423 -10.20 1.73 -52.68
C ILE A 423 -11.30 2.56 -51.99
N LYS A 424 -11.08 3.86 -51.79
CA LYS A 424 -12.07 4.75 -51.17
C LYS A 424 -13.31 4.90 -52.07
N LYS A 425 -13.12 5.22 -53.36
CA LYS A 425 -14.21 5.35 -54.35
C LYS A 425 -15.00 4.04 -54.48
N GLN A 426 -14.29 2.92 -54.56
CA GLN A 426 -14.91 1.60 -54.68
C GLN A 426 -15.63 1.19 -53.39
N GLY A 427 -15.06 1.53 -52.22
CA GLY A 427 -15.67 1.31 -50.92
C GLY A 427 -16.96 2.12 -50.73
N ASP A 428 -17.00 3.36 -51.19
CA ASP A 428 -18.18 4.22 -51.16
C ASP A 428 -19.24 3.76 -52.16
N LYS A 429 -18.83 3.28 -53.35
CA LYS A 429 -19.74 2.66 -54.32
C LYS A 429 -20.41 1.41 -53.74
N VAL A 430 -19.66 0.52 -53.09
CA VAL A 430 -20.23 -0.65 -52.38
C VAL A 430 -21.17 -0.22 -51.25
N ARG A 431 -20.83 0.85 -50.51
CA ARG A 431 -21.66 1.35 -49.41
C ARG A 431 -22.98 1.94 -49.92
N ASN A 432 -22.94 2.67 -51.03
CA ASN A 432 -24.11 3.20 -51.70
C ASN A 432 -24.99 2.10 -52.31
N LEU A 433 -24.39 1.07 -52.92
CA LEU A 433 -25.15 -0.07 -53.44
C LEU A 433 -25.82 -0.88 -52.32
N LYS A 434 -25.19 -0.98 -51.14
CA LYS A 434 -25.78 -1.61 -49.96
C LYS A 434 -26.89 -0.76 -49.34
N SER A 435 -26.74 0.57 -49.31
CA SER A 435 -27.78 1.47 -48.79
C SER A 435 -28.98 1.59 -49.73
N SER A 436 -28.78 1.49 -51.05
CA SER A 436 -29.84 1.45 -52.05
C SER A 436 -30.49 0.08 -52.25
N LYS A 437 -30.08 -0.95 -51.48
CA LYS A 437 -30.58 -2.33 -51.56
C LYS A 437 -30.48 -2.95 -52.96
N ALA A 438 -29.36 -2.71 -53.66
CA ALA A 438 -29.08 -3.34 -54.95
C ALA A 438 -28.97 -4.87 -54.84
N GLU A 439 -29.12 -5.57 -55.98
CA GLU A 439 -29.02 -7.03 -56.01
C GLU A 439 -27.67 -7.53 -55.49
N LYS A 440 -27.73 -8.63 -54.73
CA LYS A 440 -26.57 -9.20 -54.04
C LYS A 440 -25.45 -9.63 -54.99
N SER A 441 -25.80 -10.11 -56.18
CA SER A 441 -24.83 -10.48 -57.25
C SER A 441 -23.96 -9.30 -57.68
N ILE A 442 -24.55 -8.11 -57.78
CA ILE A 442 -23.88 -6.87 -58.19
C ILE A 442 -23.00 -6.35 -57.04
N ILE A 443 -23.51 -6.39 -55.81
CA ILE A 443 -22.74 -5.99 -54.62
C ILE A 443 -21.50 -6.89 -54.46
N ASP A 444 -21.65 -8.20 -54.66
CA ASP A 444 -20.55 -9.15 -54.47
C ASP A 444 -19.45 -8.98 -55.55
N GLN A 445 -19.81 -8.63 -56.79
CA GLN A 445 -18.83 -8.28 -57.83
C GLN A 445 -18.01 -7.04 -57.44
N GLU A 446 -18.67 -5.98 -56.98
CA GLU A 446 -18.01 -4.72 -56.61
C GLU A 446 -17.19 -4.87 -55.31
N VAL A 447 -17.61 -5.74 -54.39
CA VAL A 447 -16.83 -6.13 -53.20
C VAL A 447 -15.57 -6.91 -53.59
N LYS A 448 -15.63 -7.77 -54.61
CA LYS A 448 -14.46 -8.53 -55.08
C LYS A 448 -13.39 -7.60 -55.66
N ILE A 449 -13.80 -6.58 -56.40
CA ILE A 449 -12.90 -5.51 -56.90
C ILE A 449 -12.32 -4.69 -55.73
N LEU A 450 -13.13 -4.40 -54.70
CA LEU A 450 -12.64 -3.70 -53.51
C LEU A 450 -11.58 -4.53 -52.75
N LEU A 451 -11.75 -5.85 -52.70
CA LEU A 451 -10.80 -6.76 -52.05
C LEU A 451 -9.50 -6.90 -52.85
N SER A 452 -9.56 -6.95 -54.18
CA SER A 452 -8.34 -6.98 -55.02
C SER A 452 -7.54 -5.69 -54.85
N LEU A 453 -8.19 -4.52 -54.92
CA LEU A 453 -7.52 -3.24 -54.73
C LEU A 453 -6.86 -3.12 -53.35
N LYS A 454 -7.51 -3.62 -52.28
CA LYS A 454 -6.90 -3.68 -50.94
C LYS A 454 -5.72 -4.64 -50.85
N SER A 455 -5.77 -5.76 -51.57
CA SER A 455 -4.64 -6.69 -51.67
C SER A 455 -3.47 -6.07 -52.41
N ASP A 456 -3.72 -5.36 -53.50
CA ASP A 456 -2.69 -4.68 -54.27
C ASP A 456 -2.05 -3.56 -53.45
N TYR A 457 -2.85 -2.80 -52.69
CA TYR A 457 -2.35 -1.84 -51.71
C TYR A 457 -1.47 -2.49 -50.64
N LYS A 458 -1.87 -3.67 -50.12
CA LYS A 458 -1.07 -4.41 -49.14
C LYS A 458 0.24 -4.92 -49.72
N ASN A 459 0.23 -5.42 -50.97
CA ASN A 459 1.43 -5.91 -51.64
C ASN A 459 2.41 -4.78 -51.94
N LEU A 460 1.92 -3.59 -52.32
CA LEU A 460 2.75 -2.42 -52.62
C LEU A 460 3.28 -1.70 -51.37
N THR A 461 2.53 -1.67 -50.27
CA THR A 461 2.89 -0.88 -49.08
C THR A 461 3.32 -1.72 -47.88
N GLY A 462 3.13 -3.04 -47.94
CA GLY A 462 3.33 -3.95 -46.82
C GLY A 462 2.30 -3.81 -45.70
N GLN A 463 1.27 -2.97 -45.86
CA GLN A 463 0.29 -2.63 -44.81
C GLN A 463 -1.17 -2.78 -45.28
N ASP A 464 -2.05 -3.23 -44.38
CA ASP A 464 -3.49 -3.29 -44.65
C ASP A 464 -4.11 -1.87 -44.71
N TRP A 465 -4.91 -1.59 -45.74
CA TRP A 465 -5.51 -0.28 -45.97
C TRP A 465 -6.54 0.12 -44.88
N LYS A 466 -6.43 1.36 -44.34
CA LYS A 466 -7.34 1.93 -43.32
C LYS A 466 -7.87 3.32 -43.72
N PRO A 467 -9.17 3.62 -43.53
CA PRO A 467 -9.74 4.95 -43.81
C PRO A 467 -9.48 5.96 -42.67
N VAL A 468 -9.22 7.23 -43.02
CA VAL A 468 -8.99 8.36 -42.09
C VAL A 468 -10.25 9.23 -41.97
N ASN A 469 -10.71 9.57 -40.74
CA ASN A 469 -11.86 10.45 -40.47
C ASN A 469 -11.46 11.64 -39.56
N SER A 470 -11.94 12.83 -39.90
CA SER A 470 -11.99 14.10 -39.14
C SER A 470 -13.45 14.63 -39.26
N ASP A 471 -14.12 15.36 -38.34
CA ASP A 471 -13.74 16.49 -37.49
C ASP A 471 -14.81 16.82 -36.41
N ALA A 472 -14.46 17.66 -35.41
CA ALA A 472 -15.33 18.66 -34.75
C ALA A 472 -14.46 19.68 -33.98
N ALA A 473 -14.67 21.00 -33.93
CA ALA A 473 -15.64 21.95 -34.51
C ALA A 473 -15.20 23.41 -34.18
N SER A 474 -15.76 24.45 -34.84
CA SER A 474 -16.15 25.70 -34.13
C SER A 474 -17.08 26.67 -34.92
N LYS A 475 -18.12 27.17 -34.20
CA LYS A 475 -18.84 28.49 -34.23
C LYS A 475 -19.46 29.01 -35.55
N LYS A 476 -20.56 29.79 -35.61
CA LYS A 476 -21.74 30.22 -34.79
C LYS A 476 -22.49 31.22 -35.74
N GLU A 477 -23.83 31.19 -35.87
CA GLU A 477 -24.72 32.39 -35.79
C GLU A 477 -26.21 32.12 -36.10
N LYS A 478 -27.04 33.04 -35.59
CA LYS A 478 -28.52 33.14 -35.45
C LYS A 478 -29.29 33.04 -36.80
N GLN A 479 -30.59 32.74 -36.91
CA GLN A 479 -31.77 33.44 -36.33
C GLN A 479 -33.10 32.73 -36.73
N ASN A 480 -34.10 32.75 -35.84
CA ASN A 480 -35.55 32.97 -36.05
C ASN A 480 -36.41 32.21 -37.11
N ILE A 481 -37.41 31.41 -36.66
CA ILE A 481 -38.89 31.58 -36.85
C ILE A 481 -39.71 30.25 -36.86
N SER A 482 -40.75 30.26 -35.99
CA SER A 482 -42.07 29.57 -35.96
C SER A 482 -42.28 28.05 -36.13
N LYS A 483 -42.84 27.46 -35.05
CA LYS A 483 -43.84 26.35 -34.95
C LYS A 483 -45.05 26.55 -35.91
N PRO A 484 -45.80 25.50 -36.33
CA PRO A 484 -46.77 24.77 -35.46
C PRO A 484 -46.98 23.26 -35.81
N GLU A 485 -47.12 22.37 -34.82
CA GLU A 485 -48.35 21.82 -34.20
C GLU A 485 -48.75 20.40 -34.67
N LYS A 486 -48.96 19.52 -33.65
CA LYS A 486 -50.02 18.48 -33.49
C LYS A 486 -50.02 17.28 -34.46
N MET A 487 -50.34 16.03 -34.10
CA MET A 487 -51.14 15.41 -33.03
C MET A 487 -50.71 13.92 -32.93
N SER A 488 -50.38 13.40 -31.75
CA SER A 488 -51.16 12.48 -30.88
C SER A 488 -51.62 11.12 -31.47
N GLU A 489 -51.12 10.06 -30.81
CA GLU A 489 -51.83 8.83 -30.38
C GLU A 489 -51.98 7.67 -31.41
N LYS A 490 -51.74 6.39 -31.11
CA LYS A 490 -51.84 5.59 -29.88
C LYS A 490 -51.14 4.21 -30.03
N GLU A 491 -50.88 3.57 -28.88
CA GLU A 491 -50.77 2.11 -28.59
C GLU A 491 -49.55 1.35 -29.15
N VAL A 492 -48.54 0.95 -28.37
CA VAL A 492 -48.48 0.07 -27.17
C VAL A 492 -49.10 -1.31 -27.40
N ALA A 493 -48.27 -2.25 -27.89
CA ALA A 493 -47.92 -3.51 -27.21
C ALA A 493 -47.20 -4.49 -28.15
N LYS A 494 -45.89 -4.72 -27.94
CA LYS A 494 -45.25 -6.06 -27.85
C LYS A 494 -43.71 -5.97 -27.80
N ASN A 495 -43.16 -6.78 -26.90
CA ASN A 495 -41.78 -7.29 -26.83
C ASN A 495 -40.73 -6.44 -26.11
N ALA A 496 -40.75 -6.51 -24.77
CA ALA A 496 -39.57 -6.33 -23.94
C ALA A 496 -38.87 -7.69 -23.76
N ASN A 497 -37.70 -7.87 -24.39
CA ASN A 497 -36.56 -8.61 -23.86
C ASN A 497 -35.31 -8.38 -24.74
N ASN A 498 -34.18 -8.22 -24.05
CA ASN A 498 -32.78 -8.26 -24.51
C ASN A 498 -32.20 -7.05 -25.30
N LYS A 499 -31.40 -6.22 -24.60
CA LYS A 499 -29.92 -6.18 -24.69
C LYS A 499 -29.39 -4.91 -24.03
N ASP A 500 -28.76 -5.06 -22.87
CA ASP A 500 -27.77 -4.09 -22.38
C ASP A 500 -26.44 -4.38 -23.09
N SER A 501 -26.01 -3.44 -23.92
CA SER A 501 -24.63 -3.32 -24.35
C SER A 501 -24.22 -1.86 -24.27
N ASP A 502 -23.17 -1.64 -23.47
CA ASP A 502 -22.18 -0.57 -23.59
C ASP A 502 -22.55 0.80 -23.01
N SER A 503 -22.18 0.99 -21.75
CA SER A 503 -21.95 2.32 -21.17
C SER A 503 -20.52 2.40 -20.62
N SER A 504 -19.54 2.56 -21.50
CA SER A 504 -18.17 2.90 -21.15
C SER A 504 -17.85 4.33 -21.60
N LYS A 505 -17.91 5.29 -20.65
CA LYS A 505 -17.13 6.56 -20.60
C LYS A 505 -17.64 7.44 -19.44
N THR A 506 -17.16 7.14 -18.23
CA THR A 506 -17.03 8.05 -17.06
C THR A 506 -16.29 7.26 -15.96
N GLY A 507 -15.01 6.95 -16.19
CA GLY A 507 -14.22 6.12 -15.28
C GLY A 507 -13.75 6.90 -14.05
N THR A 508 -14.30 6.59 -12.88
CA THR A 508 -13.65 6.97 -11.61
C THR A 508 -12.37 6.12 -11.43
N ARG A 509 -11.24 6.76 -11.10
CA ARG A 509 -9.90 6.15 -10.92
C ARG A 509 -9.80 5.13 -9.75
N LEU A 510 -10.93 4.67 -9.21
CA LEU A 510 -11.02 3.76 -8.07
C LEU A 510 -10.95 2.27 -8.45
N GLY A 511 -11.24 1.92 -9.71
CA GLY A 511 -11.18 0.54 -10.18
C GLY A 511 -9.75 -0.01 -10.29
N LEU A 512 -9.64 -1.34 -10.41
CA LEU A 512 -8.39 -1.97 -10.82
C LEU A 512 -8.16 -1.70 -12.31
N GLU A 513 -6.91 -1.40 -12.68
CA GLU A 513 -6.50 -1.14 -14.06
C GLU A 513 -5.93 -2.41 -14.71
N ALA A 514 -5.25 -3.24 -13.92
CA ALA A 514 -4.75 -4.54 -14.37
C ALA A 514 -5.81 -5.63 -14.15
N LYS A 515 -5.98 -6.49 -15.16
CA LYS A 515 -6.74 -7.74 -15.02
C LYS A 515 -5.87 -8.85 -14.47
N LYS A 516 -6.47 -9.72 -13.65
CA LYS A 516 -5.80 -10.84 -12.99
C LYS A 516 -5.14 -11.80 -13.98
N GLU A 517 -5.79 -12.05 -15.11
CA GLU A 517 -5.31 -12.99 -16.12
C GLU A 517 -4.23 -12.41 -17.04
N GLU A 518 -4.27 -11.10 -17.28
CA GLU A 518 -3.35 -10.41 -18.20
C GLU A 518 -2.04 -10.00 -17.49
N ASN A 519 -2.14 -9.43 -16.28
CA ASN A 519 -0.97 -9.01 -15.50
C ASN A 519 -1.18 -9.29 -13.99
N PHE A 520 -0.88 -10.52 -13.59
CA PHE A 520 -1.10 -10.99 -12.22
C PHE A 520 -0.31 -10.21 -11.17
N THR A 521 0.93 -9.82 -11.46
CA THR A 521 1.80 -9.12 -10.50
C THR A 521 1.26 -7.72 -10.20
N ASP A 522 0.92 -6.96 -11.24
CA ASP A 522 0.36 -5.63 -11.07
C ASP A 522 -1.05 -5.69 -10.48
N TRP A 523 -1.89 -6.64 -10.92
CA TRP A 523 -3.19 -6.89 -10.31
C TRP A 523 -3.08 -7.14 -8.80
N TYR A 524 -2.16 -8.01 -8.36
CA TYR A 524 -1.99 -8.31 -6.94
C TYR A 524 -1.57 -7.06 -6.15
N SER A 525 -0.63 -6.27 -6.69
CA SER A 525 -0.21 -4.99 -6.10
C SER A 525 -1.37 -3.99 -5.96
N GLN A 526 -2.17 -3.82 -7.02
CA GLN A 526 -3.32 -2.92 -7.01
C GLN A 526 -4.40 -3.39 -6.04
N VAL A 527 -4.70 -4.69 -5.97
CA VAL A 527 -5.70 -5.24 -5.06
C VAL A 527 -5.33 -4.97 -3.61
N ILE A 528 -4.12 -5.30 -3.18
CA ILE A 528 -3.72 -5.18 -1.77
C ILE A 528 -3.54 -3.71 -1.32
N THR A 529 -3.18 -2.81 -2.23
CA THR A 529 -3.04 -1.37 -1.93
C THR A 529 -4.37 -0.63 -2.00
N LYS A 530 -5.10 -0.72 -3.13
CA LYS A 530 -6.38 0.00 -3.34
C LYS A 530 -7.48 -0.49 -2.39
N SER A 531 -7.46 -1.75 -1.95
CA SER A 531 -8.37 -2.25 -0.90
C SER A 531 -8.00 -1.79 0.52
N GLY A 532 -6.81 -1.22 0.72
CA GLY A 532 -6.29 -0.81 2.02
C GLY A 532 -5.89 -1.98 2.93
N MET A 533 -5.39 -3.08 2.35
CA MET A 533 -4.83 -4.21 3.09
C MET A 533 -3.42 -3.92 3.60
N ILE A 534 -2.58 -3.32 2.76
CA ILE A 534 -1.20 -2.96 3.11
C ILE A 534 -0.85 -1.54 2.70
N GLU A 535 0.26 -1.05 3.24
CA GLU A 535 1.04 0.07 2.71
C GLU A 535 2.48 -0.40 2.46
N TYR A 536 3.10 0.05 1.38
CA TYR A 536 4.52 -0.18 1.17
C TYR A 536 5.34 0.62 2.18
N TYR A 537 6.39 0.00 2.72
CA TYR A 537 7.30 0.63 3.67
C TYR A 537 8.61 1.04 2.99
N ASP A 538 9.34 1.96 3.60
CA ASP A 538 10.63 2.46 3.10
C ASP A 538 11.77 1.43 3.25
N VAL A 539 11.63 0.47 4.15
CA VAL A 539 12.50 -0.71 4.23
C VAL A 539 11.99 -1.81 3.28
N SER A 540 12.82 -2.14 2.28
CA SER A 540 12.51 -3.19 1.31
C SER A 540 12.18 -4.53 1.98
N GLY A 541 11.07 -5.14 1.54
CA GLY A 541 10.58 -6.40 2.06
C GLY A 541 9.75 -6.31 3.34
N CYS A 542 9.56 -5.10 3.88
CA CYS A 542 8.65 -4.82 4.99
C CYS A 542 7.40 -4.10 4.49
N TYR A 543 6.26 -4.38 5.12
CA TYR A 543 4.95 -3.85 4.71
C TYR A 543 4.11 -3.52 5.93
N ILE A 544 3.39 -2.41 5.90
CA ILE A 544 2.47 -2.04 6.98
C ILE A 544 1.19 -2.84 6.80
N LEU A 545 0.85 -3.70 7.77
CA LEU A 545 -0.43 -4.40 7.81
C LEU A 545 -1.52 -3.45 8.32
N ARG A 546 -2.33 -2.92 7.40
CA ARG A 546 -3.43 -1.99 7.73
C ARG A 546 -4.57 -2.72 8.45
N PRO A 547 -5.50 -2.00 9.11
CA PRO A 547 -6.58 -2.63 9.88
C PRO A 547 -7.41 -3.68 9.11
N TRP A 548 -7.53 -3.54 7.79
CA TRP A 548 -8.27 -4.49 6.95
C TRP A 548 -7.59 -5.87 6.87
N SER A 549 -6.26 -5.92 6.75
CA SER A 549 -5.52 -7.19 6.75
C SER A 549 -5.26 -7.71 8.17
N PHE A 550 -4.97 -6.81 9.11
CA PHE A 550 -4.67 -7.20 10.49
C PHE A 550 -5.91 -7.77 11.21
N SER A 551 -7.12 -7.32 10.87
CA SER A 551 -8.36 -7.95 11.38
C SER A 551 -8.55 -9.38 10.89
N ILE A 552 -8.14 -9.70 9.65
CA ILE A 552 -8.12 -11.09 9.15
C ILE A 552 -7.11 -11.92 9.95
N TRP A 553 -5.91 -11.38 10.19
CA TRP A 553 -4.91 -12.05 11.01
C TRP A 553 -5.40 -12.30 12.45
N LYS A 554 -6.10 -11.33 13.04
CA LYS A 554 -6.72 -11.47 14.36
C LYS A 554 -7.73 -12.63 14.41
N ILE A 555 -8.59 -12.78 13.40
CA ILE A 555 -9.56 -13.89 13.33
C ILE A 555 -8.84 -15.24 13.20
N ILE A 556 -7.77 -15.31 12.40
CA ILE A 556 -6.95 -16.52 12.29
C ILE A 556 -6.30 -16.87 13.64
N LYS A 557 -5.76 -15.87 14.33
CA LYS A 557 -5.21 -16.03 15.69
C LYS A 557 -6.25 -16.59 16.65
N GLU A 558 -7.40 -15.94 16.77
CA GLU A 558 -8.48 -16.37 17.67
C GLU A 558 -8.96 -17.79 17.41
N PHE A 559 -9.02 -18.21 16.13
CA PHE A 559 -9.38 -19.57 15.77
C PHE A 559 -8.32 -20.59 16.19
N ILE A 560 -7.05 -20.33 15.86
CA ILE A 560 -5.95 -21.24 16.22
C ILE A 560 -5.82 -21.32 17.74
N ASP A 561 -5.82 -20.19 18.44
CA ASP A 561 -5.69 -20.12 19.90
C ASP A 561 -6.72 -20.95 20.61
N LYS A 562 -7.99 -20.82 20.20
CA LYS A 562 -9.08 -21.59 20.77
C LYS A 562 -8.80 -23.09 20.65
N GLU A 563 -8.48 -23.54 19.44
CA GLU A 563 -8.28 -24.97 19.15
C GLU A 563 -7.04 -25.54 19.85
N ILE A 564 -5.92 -24.81 19.89
CA ILE A 564 -4.71 -25.29 20.58
C ILE A 564 -4.85 -25.22 22.11
N THR A 565 -5.56 -24.23 22.65
CA THR A 565 -5.82 -24.13 24.10
C THR A 565 -6.66 -25.30 24.57
N ASP A 566 -7.67 -25.71 23.80
CA ASP A 566 -8.51 -26.87 24.10
C ASP A 566 -7.70 -28.19 24.15
N THR A 567 -6.54 -28.23 23.46
CA THR A 567 -5.60 -29.37 23.49
C THR A 567 -4.52 -29.28 24.58
N GLY A 568 -4.58 -28.25 25.43
CA GLY A 568 -3.66 -28.02 26.54
C GLY A 568 -2.35 -27.32 26.15
N VAL A 569 -2.29 -26.68 24.97
CA VAL A 569 -1.15 -25.83 24.59
C VAL A 569 -1.24 -24.49 25.34
N GLN A 570 -0.13 -24.04 25.90
CA GLN A 570 -0.05 -22.79 26.66
C GLN A 570 0.65 -21.70 25.86
N GLU A 571 0.08 -20.49 25.82
CA GLU A 571 0.75 -19.33 25.23
C GLU A 571 1.93 -18.87 26.11
N CYS A 572 3.04 -18.51 25.47
CA CYS A 572 4.24 -17.96 26.07
C CYS A 572 4.84 -16.88 25.18
N TYR A 573 5.91 -16.23 25.65
CA TYR A 573 6.65 -15.27 24.82
C TYR A 573 8.14 -15.29 25.18
N PHE A 574 8.97 -15.70 24.23
CA PHE A 574 10.43 -15.62 24.34
C PHE A 574 10.98 -14.33 23.72
N PRO A 575 12.17 -13.85 24.16
CA PRO A 575 12.80 -12.65 23.61
C PRO A 575 13.07 -12.71 22.11
N ILE A 576 13.13 -11.54 21.47
CA ILE A 576 13.45 -11.42 20.05
C ILE A 576 14.95 -11.60 19.74
N PHE A 577 15.82 -11.37 20.73
CA PHE A 577 17.26 -11.43 20.54
C PHE A 577 17.81 -12.81 20.93
N VAL A 578 18.77 -13.28 20.14
CA VAL A 578 19.53 -14.51 20.39
C VAL A 578 21.03 -14.20 20.28
N THR A 579 21.83 -14.74 21.20
CA THR A 579 23.29 -14.54 21.16
C THR A 579 23.92 -15.35 20.04
N ARG A 580 25.06 -14.88 19.52
CA ARG A 580 25.79 -15.59 18.48
C ARG A 580 26.17 -17.00 18.91
N SER A 581 26.68 -17.15 20.13
CA SER A 581 27.09 -18.43 20.71
C SER A 581 25.97 -19.47 20.75
N VAL A 582 24.73 -19.07 21.03
CA VAL A 582 23.58 -19.98 21.13
C VAL A 582 23.06 -20.33 19.74
N LEU A 583 23.02 -19.34 18.83
CA LEU A 583 22.64 -19.56 17.45
C LEU A 583 23.64 -20.52 16.77
N GLU A 584 24.95 -20.28 16.90
CA GLU A 584 26.00 -21.11 16.28
C GLU A 584 26.07 -22.55 16.80
N LYS A 585 25.40 -22.91 17.90
CA LYS A 585 25.26 -24.33 18.28
C LYS A 585 24.61 -25.12 17.14
N GLU A 586 23.71 -24.49 16.39
CA GLU A 586 22.95 -25.07 15.28
C GLU A 586 23.65 -24.88 13.92
N LYS A 587 24.98 -24.78 13.90
CA LYS A 587 25.77 -24.42 12.70
C LYS A 587 25.46 -25.25 11.45
N ALA A 588 25.14 -26.54 11.61
CA ALA A 588 24.80 -27.44 10.51
C ALA A 588 23.41 -27.17 9.91
N HIS A 589 22.45 -26.66 10.70
CA HIS A 589 21.11 -26.32 10.23
C HIS A 589 20.99 -24.83 9.83
N ILE A 590 21.84 -23.96 10.39
CA ILE A 590 21.91 -22.52 10.03
C ILE A 590 22.75 -22.28 8.79
N ALA A 591 23.56 -23.23 8.30
CA ALA A 591 24.40 -23.02 7.12
C ALA A 591 23.62 -22.45 5.90
N ASP A 592 22.35 -22.85 5.74
CA ASP A 592 21.46 -22.35 4.69
C ASP A 592 20.83 -20.97 5.01
N PHE A 593 20.72 -20.60 6.29
CA PHE A 593 20.09 -19.35 6.78
C PHE A 593 21.08 -18.29 7.25
N ALA A 594 22.36 -18.62 7.38
CA ALA A 594 23.42 -17.72 7.85
C ALA A 594 23.42 -16.35 7.16
N PRO A 595 23.19 -16.24 5.82
CA PRO A 595 23.18 -14.94 5.17
C PRO A 595 21.86 -14.16 5.39
N GLU A 596 20.80 -14.81 5.90
CA GLU A 596 19.49 -14.21 6.17
C GLU A 596 19.35 -13.66 7.60
N VAL A 597 20.32 -13.93 8.49
CA VAL A 597 20.28 -13.50 9.90
C VAL A 597 20.55 -11.99 9.99
N ALA A 598 19.62 -11.24 10.58
CA ALA A 598 19.81 -9.84 10.91
C ALA A 598 20.54 -9.68 12.25
N TRP A 599 21.59 -8.86 12.28
CA TRP A 599 22.43 -8.64 13.46
C TRP A 599 22.29 -7.22 13.99
N VAL A 600 22.14 -7.10 15.31
CA VAL A 600 22.29 -5.85 16.05
C VAL A 600 23.72 -5.78 16.57
N THR A 601 24.45 -4.76 16.11
CA THR A 601 25.87 -4.55 16.45
C THR A 601 26.12 -3.29 17.26
N LYS A 602 25.13 -2.40 17.39
CA LYS A 602 25.26 -1.09 18.04
C LYS A 602 24.07 -0.78 18.95
N TYR A 603 24.31 -0.03 20.01
CA TYR A 603 23.29 0.67 20.81
C TYR A 603 23.61 2.17 20.83
N GLY A 604 22.72 2.99 20.26
CA GLY A 604 23.07 4.39 19.95
C GLY A 604 24.25 4.43 18.98
N GLU A 605 25.34 5.08 19.39
CA GLU A 605 26.60 5.17 18.62
C GLU A 605 27.69 4.21 19.09
N THR A 606 27.44 3.42 20.15
CA THR A 606 28.43 2.52 20.74
C THR A 606 28.28 1.09 20.21
N ASP A 607 29.40 0.46 19.84
CA ASP A 607 29.44 -0.94 19.41
C ASP A 607 29.20 -1.90 20.59
N LEU A 608 28.41 -2.95 20.35
CA LEU A 608 28.23 -4.04 21.30
C LEU A 608 29.48 -4.93 21.34
N ALA A 609 29.85 -5.39 22.54
CA ALA A 609 30.97 -6.31 22.72
C ALA A 609 30.76 -7.64 21.97
N GLU A 610 29.51 -8.14 21.96
CA GLU A 610 29.10 -9.31 21.18
C GLU A 610 27.85 -8.93 20.34
N PRO A 611 27.87 -9.12 19.01
CA PRO A 611 26.68 -8.97 18.18
C PRO A 611 25.57 -9.93 18.62
N ILE A 612 24.34 -9.42 18.67
CA ILE A 612 23.15 -10.22 18.94
C ILE A 612 22.30 -10.32 17.69
N ALA A 613 21.77 -11.50 17.39
CA ALA A 613 20.91 -11.72 16.24
C ALA A 613 19.44 -11.47 16.59
N ILE A 614 18.68 -11.00 15.61
CA ILE A 614 17.22 -10.98 15.65
C ILE A 614 16.73 -12.38 15.25
N ARG A 615 15.75 -12.94 15.99
CA ARG A 615 15.30 -14.31 15.79
C ARG A 615 14.90 -14.58 14.31
N PRO A 616 15.55 -15.56 13.64
CA PRO A 616 15.02 -16.12 12.40
C PRO A 616 14.04 -17.28 12.69
N THR A 617 14.16 -17.88 13.87
CA THR A 617 13.36 -19.00 14.43
C THR A 617 13.67 -19.11 15.94
N SER A 618 12.80 -19.73 16.75
CA SER A 618 12.96 -19.74 18.22
C SER A 618 13.50 -21.03 18.84
N GLU A 619 13.84 -22.08 18.07
CA GLU A 619 14.41 -23.33 18.60
C GLU A 619 15.63 -23.08 19.50
N THR A 620 16.60 -22.31 19.01
CA THR A 620 17.82 -21.95 19.74
C THR A 620 17.57 -21.08 20.96
N ILE A 621 16.43 -20.37 21.01
CA ILE A 621 16.02 -19.51 22.13
C ILE A 621 15.30 -20.33 23.21
N MET A 622 14.39 -21.22 22.81
CA MET A 622 13.50 -21.95 23.69
C MET A 622 14.14 -23.20 24.30
N TYR A 623 14.88 -23.98 23.50
CA TYR A 623 15.38 -25.28 23.92
C TYR A 623 16.41 -25.26 25.06
N PRO A 624 17.27 -24.24 25.19
CA PRO A 624 18.06 -24.08 26.41
C PRO A 624 17.22 -23.89 27.68
N ALA A 625 16.03 -23.30 27.58
CA ALA A 625 15.10 -23.19 28.70
C ALA A 625 14.37 -24.52 28.96
N TYR A 626 14.00 -25.26 27.91
CA TYR A 626 13.38 -26.58 28.04
C TYR A 626 14.30 -27.55 28.80
N ALA A 627 15.60 -27.54 28.52
CA ALA A 627 16.59 -28.35 29.25
C ALA A 627 16.70 -27.99 30.75
N LYS A 628 16.25 -26.79 31.15
CA LYS A 628 16.22 -26.36 32.55
C LYS A 628 14.90 -26.69 33.22
N TRP A 629 13.80 -26.55 32.49
CA TRP A 629 12.43 -26.76 32.99
C TRP A 629 12.06 -28.23 33.07
N LEU A 630 12.55 -29.06 32.14
CA LEU A 630 12.25 -30.49 32.10
C LEU A 630 13.32 -31.27 32.88
N ARG A 631 12.88 -31.93 33.94
CA ARG A 631 13.66 -32.77 34.87
C ARG A 631 13.03 -34.15 35.05
N SER A 632 11.71 -34.24 35.13
CA SER A 632 10.96 -35.50 35.30
C SER A 632 9.87 -35.65 34.24
N ASP A 633 9.48 -36.89 33.98
CA ASP A 633 8.30 -37.27 33.19
C ASP A 633 7.00 -36.56 33.63
N THR A 634 6.85 -36.19 34.90
CA THR A 634 5.68 -35.44 35.41
C THR A 634 5.49 -34.06 34.79
N GLU A 635 6.53 -33.49 34.18
CA GLU A 635 6.48 -32.19 33.49
C GLU A 635 6.15 -32.35 32.00
N LEU A 636 5.97 -33.59 31.53
CA LEU A 636 5.56 -33.91 30.17
C LEU A 636 4.07 -34.27 30.11
N PRO A 637 3.38 -33.97 29.00
CA PRO A 637 3.88 -33.23 27.84
C PRO A 637 3.97 -31.72 28.11
N LEU A 638 5.08 -31.10 27.70
CA LEU A 638 5.21 -29.65 27.67
C LEU A 638 4.75 -29.14 26.31
N ARG A 639 3.74 -28.28 26.29
CA ARG A 639 3.18 -27.73 25.04
C ARG A 639 3.13 -26.21 25.08
N LEU A 640 4.01 -25.55 24.35
CA LEU A 640 4.06 -24.09 24.31
C LEU A 640 3.80 -23.54 22.90
N ASN A 641 3.17 -22.38 22.85
CA ASN A 641 2.93 -21.60 21.64
C ASN A 641 3.33 -20.15 21.86
N GLN A 642 3.81 -19.46 20.83
CA GLN A 642 3.95 -18.01 20.86
C GLN A 642 3.54 -17.36 19.54
N TRP A 643 3.02 -16.13 19.64
CA TRP A 643 2.74 -15.25 18.52
C TRP A 643 3.76 -14.12 18.49
N ASN A 644 4.50 -14.00 17.40
CA ASN A 644 5.60 -13.05 17.29
C ASN A 644 5.88 -12.66 15.84
N ASN A 645 6.71 -11.65 15.67
CA ASN A 645 7.36 -11.37 14.41
C ASN A 645 8.67 -12.17 14.28
N VAL A 646 9.07 -12.38 13.03
CA VAL A 646 10.32 -13.02 12.62
C VAL A 646 10.98 -12.13 11.58
N VAL A 647 12.31 -12.06 11.62
CA VAL A 647 13.11 -11.34 10.62
C VAL A 647 14.02 -12.32 9.89
N ARG A 648 13.84 -12.41 8.57
CA ARG A 648 14.72 -13.15 7.66
C ARG A 648 15.07 -12.26 6.48
N TRP A 649 16.35 -11.98 6.28
CA TRP A 649 16.83 -11.07 5.25
C TRP A 649 16.90 -11.74 3.88
N GLU A 650 15.75 -12.21 3.40
CA GLU A 650 15.57 -12.96 2.16
C GLU A 650 16.22 -12.24 0.96
N PHE A 651 17.00 -13.02 0.19
CA PHE A 651 17.70 -12.56 -1.03
C PHE A 651 16.81 -12.54 -2.27
N LYS A 652 15.71 -13.30 -2.24
CA LYS A 652 14.73 -13.33 -3.33
C LYS A 652 13.82 -12.11 -3.24
N ASP A 653 13.27 -11.69 -4.38
CA ASP A 653 12.36 -10.55 -4.44
C ASP A 653 11.19 -10.71 -3.45
N PRO A 654 11.01 -9.77 -2.51
CA PRO A 654 9.96 -9.87 -1.52
C PRO A 654 8.59 -9.65 -2.17
N LYS A 655 7.62 -10.46 -1.74
CA LYS A 655 6.22 -10.37 -2.18
C LYS A 655 5.33 -10.20 -0.96
N PRO A 656 4.48 -9.15 -0.90
CA PRO A 656 3.60 -8.89 0.23
C PRO A 656 2.83 -10.13 0.69
N PHE A 657 2.82 -10.37 2.00
CA PHE A 657 2.31 -11.58 2.68
C PHE A 657 3.08 -12.88 2.37
N LEU A 658 3.43 -13.14 1.12
CA LEU A 658 3.96 -14.45 0.70
C LEU A 658 5.40 -14.69 1.15
N ARG A 659 6.25 -13.69 0.96
CA ARG A 659 7.67 -13.70 1.31
C ARG A 659 8.07 -12.28 1.67
N THR A 660 8.08 -11.97 2.96
CA THR A 660 8.43 -10.66 3.49
C THR A 660 9.62 -10.83 4.43
N ARG A 661 10.44 -9.78 4.58
CA ARG A 661 11.62 -9.85 5.45
C ARG A 661 11.25 -9.83 6.92
N GLU A 662 10.19 -9.09 7.25
CA GLU A 662 9.50 -9.20 8.53
C GLU A 662 8.12 -9.80 8.29
N PHE A 663 7.77 -10.86 9.01
CA PHE A 663 6.43 -11.45 8.98
C PHE A 663 5.94 -11.79 10.38
N LEU A 664 4.62 -11.78 10.55
CA LEU A 664 3.97 -12.29 11.75
C LEU A 664 3.69 -13.78 11.57
N TRP A 665 3.90 -14.53 12.65
CA TRP A 665 3.58 -15.93 12.67
C TRP A 665 3.18 -16.41 14.06
N GLN A 666 2.73 -17.65 14.07
CA GLN A 666 2.58 -18.49 15.23
C GLN A 666 3.65 -19.59 15.12
N GLU A 667 4.36 -19.86 16.22
CA GLU A 667 5.25 -21.02 16.35
C GLU A 667 4.96 -21.79 17.65
N GLY A 668 4.78 -23.10 17.51
CA GLY A 668 4.48 -24.02 18.61
C GLY A 668 5.63 -25.00 18.77
N HIS A 669 6.02 -25.25 20.02
CA HIS A 669 7.13 -26.15 20.38
C HIS A 669 6.71 -27.03 21.54
N THR A 670 6.78 -28.34 21.33
CA THR A 670 6.27 -29.31 22.28
C THR A 670 7.30 -30.40 22.59
N ALA A 671 7.20 -31.01 23.76
CA ALA A 671 8.06 -32.09 24.23
C ALA A 671 7.23 -33.21 24.88
N PHE A 672 7.57 -34.45 24.55
CA PHE A 672 6.83 -35.66 24.88
C PHE A 672 7.73 -36.75 25.45
N ALA A 673 7.12 -37.66 26.23
CA ALA A 673 7.78 -38.84 26.73
C ALA A 673 7.95 -39.90 25.63
N THR A 674 6.97 -40.04 24.75
CA THR A 674 6.94 -41.10 23.73
C THR A 674 6.88 -40.56 22.30
N LYS A 675 7.42 -41.34 21.35
CA LYS A 675 7.31 -41.06 19.92
C LYS A 675 5.85 -41.02 19.45
N ALA A 676 5.00 -41.93 19.92
CA ALA A 676 3.61 -42.04 19.47
C ALA A 676 2.79 -40.78 19.79
N GLU A 677 2.97 -40.20 20.98
CA GLU A 677 2.30 -38.95 21.36
C GLU A 677 2.75 -37.76 20.49
N ALA A 678 4.06 -37.68 20.23
CA ALA A 678 4.62 -36.63 19.39
C ALA A 678 4.10 -36.74 17.95
N GLU A 679 4.09 -37.94 17.35
CA GLU A 679 3.57 -38.15 15.99
C GLU A 679 2.06 -37.88 15.88
N ALA A 680 1.29 -38.19 16.92
CA ALA A 680 -0.14 -37.89 16.97
C ALA A 680 -0.40 -36.37 16.94
N GLU A 681 0.36 -35.58 17.71
CA GLU A 681 0.21 -34.12 17.72
C GLU A 681 0.59 -33.50 16.37
N VAL A 682 1.62 -34.03 15.68
CA VAL A 682 2.03 -33.52 14.36
C VAL A 682 0.88 -33.53 13.36
N LEU A 683 0.13 -34.64 13.31
CA LEU A 683 -1.03 -34.79 12.44
C LEU A 683 -2.23 -33.96 12.91
N MET A 684 -2.46 -33.89 14.23
CA MET A 684 -3.50 -33.05 14.82
C MET A 684 -3.34 -31.57 14.43
N ILE A 685 -2.12 -31.04 14.54
CA ILE A 685 -1.82 -29.65 14.15
C ILE A 685 -1.89 -29.46 12.63
N LEU A 686 -1.47 -30.46 11.85
CA LEU A 686 -1.61 -30.40 10.40
C LEU A 686 -3.09 -30.31 9.97
N ASP A 687 -3.96 -31.06 10.63
CA ASP A 687 -5.41 -30.99 10.41
C ASP A 687 -6.00 -29.64 10.84
N LEU A 688 -5.53 -29.08 11.96
CA LEU A 688 -5.89 -27.72 12.36
C LEU A 688 -5.50 -26.69 11.29
N TYR A 689 -4.28 -26.77 10.74
CA TYR A 689 -3.88 -25.88 9.65
C TYR A 689 -4.67 -26.09 8.38
N ALA A 690 -5.04 -27.32 8.03
CA ALA A 690 -5.95 -27.58 6.93
C ALA A 690 -7.32 -26.92 7.16
N ARG A 691 -7.87 -27.00 8.38
CA ARG A 691 -9.12 -26.31 8.76
C ARG A 691 -9.00 -24.78 8.69
N VAL A 692 -7.86 -24.19 9.06
CA VAL A 692 -7.64 -22.74 8.86
C VAL A 692 -7.78 -22.37 7.38
N TYR A 693 -7.20 -23.16 6.48
CA TYR A 693 -7.33 -22.92 5.04
C TYR A 693 -8.74 -23.20 4.51
N GLU A 694 -9.33 -24.35 4.82
CA GLU A 694 -10.60 -24.78 4.24
C GLU A 694 -11.82 -24.13 4.91
N ASP A 695 -11.90 -24.19 6.25
CA ASP A 695 -13.07 -23.73 7.00
C ASP A 695 -13.12 -22.21 7.13
N LEU A 696 -11.96 -21.55 7.35
CA LEU A 696 -11.91 -20.08 7.48
C LEU A 696 -11.68 -19.40 6.13
N LEU A 697 -10.61 -19.76 5.42
CA LEU A 697 -10.16 -19.07 4.21
C LEU A 697 -10.84 -19.58 2.93
N ALA A 698 -11.63 -20.65 3.00
CA ALA A 698 -12.24 -21.30 1.83
C ALA A 698 -11.23 -21.66 0.73
N VAL A 699 -9.99 -21.99 1.12
CA VAL A 699 -8.90 -22.38 0.23
C VAL A 699 -8.62 -23.88 0.41
N PRO A 700 -8.71 -24.71 -0.64
CA PRO A 700 -8.39 -26.12 -0.55
C PRO A 700 -6.87 -26.32 -0.42
N VAL A 701 -6.48 -27.32 0.35
CA VAL A 701 -5.06 -27.69 0.53
C VAL A 701 -4.85 -29.19 0.38
N ILE A 702 -3.63 -29.59 0.04
CA ILE A 702 -3.21 -30.99 0.00
C ILE A 702 -2.32 -31.25 1.21
N LYS A 703 -2.76 -32.17 2.08
CA LYS A 703 -1.94 -32.66 3.20
C LYS A 703 -0.94 -33.69 2.70
N GLY A 704 0.31 -33.56 3.13
CA GLY A 704 1.32 -34.55 2.82
C GLY A 704 2.62 -34.38 3.59
N ARG A 705 3.55 -35.29 3.33
CA ARG A 705 4.90 -35.29 3.91
C ARG A 705 5.92 -34.74 2.92
N LYS A 706 6.85 -33.88 3.37
CA LYS A 706 7.97 -33.44 2.54
C LYS A 706 8.91 -34.60 2.22
N THR A 707 9.58 -34.55 1.07
CA THR A 707 10.68 -35.48 0.76
C THR A 707 11.87 -35.22 1.68
N GLU A 708 12.84 -36.13 1.70
CA GLU A 708 14.06 -35.95 2.50
C GLU A 708 14.87 -34.70 2.11
N LYS A 709 14.74 -34.22 0.86
CA LYS A 709 15.41 -32.99 0.40
C LYS A 709 14.70 -31.72 0.84
N GLU A 710 13.37 -31.70 0.82
CA GLU A 710 12.56 -30.51 1.13
C GLU A 710 12.03 -30.48 2.57
N LYS A 711 12.34 -31.48 3.41
CA LYS A 711 12.00 -31.46 4.84
C LYS A 711 12.86 -30.45 5.59
N PHE A 712 12.42 -30.06 6.79
CA PHE A 712 13.25 -29.30 7.70
C PHE A 712 14.46 -30.13 8.15
N ALA A 713 15.67 -29.60 7.99
CA ALA A 713 16.92 -30.31 8.25
C ALA A 713 17.07 -30.77 9.72
N GLY A 714 16.50 -30.02 10.66
CA GLY A 714 16.47 -30.39 12.09
C GLY A 714 15.40 -31.45 12.42
N GLY A 715 14.48 -31.75 11.51
CA GLY A 715 13.38 -32.69 11.72
C GLY A 715 13.67 -34.12 11.24
N GLU A 716 13.12 -35.12 11.94
CA GLU A 716 13.10 -36.50 11.43
C GLU A 716 12.18 -36.56 10.19
N TYR A 717 11.01 -35.92 10.27
CA TYR A 717 10.18 -35.64 9.10
C TYR A 717 9.38 -34.35 9.21
N THR A 718 8.87 -33.87 8.08
CA THR A 718 8.05 -32.66 7.99
C THR A 718 6.76 -32.95 7.25
N THR A 719 5.64 -32.53 7.84
CA THR A 719 4.33 -32.51 7.19
C THR A 719 3.97 -31.09 6.78
N THR A 720 3.15 -30.96 5.74
CA THR A 720 2.83 -29.69 5.10
C THR A 720 1.40 -29.68 4.56
N VAL A 721 0.80 -28.49 4.53
CA VAL A 721 -0.38 -28.21 3.71
C VAL A 721 0.05 -27.41 2.48
N GLU A 722 -0.10 -28.00 1.30
CA GLU A 722 0.24 -27.36 0.03
C GLU A 722 -1.01 -26.70 -0.57
N ALA A 723 -0.93 -25.39 -0.80
CA ALA A 723 -1.94 -24.63 -1.54
C ALA A 723 -1.47 -24.39 -2.98
N PHE A 724 -2.40 -24.05 -3.87
CA PHE A 724 -2.13 -23.88 -5.29
C PHE A 724 -2.74 -22.60 -5.84
N ILE A 725 -1.97 -21.91 -6.69
CA ILE A 725 -2.39 -20.69 -7.37
C ILE A 725 -2.56 -21.00 -8.87
N PRO A 726 -3.80 -21.21 -9.36
CA PRO A 726 -4.05 -21.68 -10.73
C PRO A 726 -3.51 -20.75 -11.81
N ILE A 727 -3.61 -19.43 -11.60
CA ILE A 727 -3.34 -18.46 -12.66
C ILE A 727 -1.90 -18.49 -13.17
N ASN A 728 -0.95 -18.78 -12.29
CA ASN A 728 0.46 -18.91 -12.64
C ASN A 728 1.00 -20.33 -12.50
N GLY A 729 0.15 -21.31 -12.14
CA GLY A 729 0.54 -22.71 -12.02
C GLY A 729 1.56 -22.97 -10.92
N ARG A 730 1.53 -22.19 -9.84
CA ARG A 730 2.51 -22.31 -8.75
C ARG A 730 1.87 -22.80 -7.47
N ALA A 731 2.48 -23.82 -6.88
CA ALA A 731 2.19 -24.24 -5.52
C ALA A 731 2.84 -23.30 -4.50
N ILE A 732 2.28 -23.30 -3.31
CA ILE A 732 2.77 -22.53 -2.18
C ILE A 732 2.53 -23.31 -0.90
N GLN A 733 3.60 -23.53 -0.15
CA GLN A 733 3.56 -24.14 1.17
C GLN A 733 2.82 -23.21 2.13
N GLY A 734 1.69 -23.68 2.66
CA GLY A 734 0.80 -22.90 3.50
C GLY A 734 1.21 -22.88 4.98
N ALA A 735 1.48 -24.04 5.55
CA ALA A 735 1.94 -24.22 6.93
C ALA A 735 2.70 -25.55 7.08
N THR A 736 3.45 -25.71 8.16
CA THR A 736 4.22 -26.94 8.44
C THR A 736 4.10 -27.41 9.86
N SER A 737 4.15 -28.74 10.01
CA SER A 737 4.23 -29.42 11.30
C SER A 737 5.32 -30.47 11.24
N HIS A 738 6.33 -30.33 12.09
CA HIS A 738 7.58 -31.07 12.09
C HIS A 738 7.61 -32.05 13.27
N TYR A 739 7.91 -33.30 12.97
CA TYR A 739 8.37 -34.25 13.98
C TYR A 739 9.88 -34.13 14.08
N LEU A 740 10.37 -33.59 15.19
CA LEU A 740 11.79 -33.34 15.41
C LEU A 740 12.53 -34.56 15.95
N GLY A 741 11.79 -35.58 16.40
CA GLY A 741 12.35 -36.75 17.05
C GLY A 741 13.15 -36.33 18.29
N GLN A 742 14.36 -36.87 18.42
CA GLN A 742 15.29 -36.53 19.50
C GLN A 742 16.50 -35.70 19.03
N ASN A 743 16.43 -35.09 17.84
CA ASN A 743 17.58 -34.37 17.27
C ASN A 743 17.95 -33.17 18.15
N PHE A 744 16.98 -32.31 18.43
CA PHE A 744 17.15 -31.14 19.28
C PHE A 744 17.32 -31.48 20.76
N SER A 745 16.64 -32.50 21.27
CA SER A 745 16.79 -32.88 22.68
C SER A 745 18.19 -33.43 22.97
N LYS A 746 18.79 -34.18 22.04
CA LYS A 746 20.21 -34.57 22.14
C LYS A 746 21.14 -33.38 22.05
N MET A 747 20.88 -32.47 21.13
CA MET A 747 21.71 -31.29 20.88
C MET A 747 21.71 -30.28 22.05
N PHE A 748 20.56 -30.05 22.67
CA PHE A 748 20.38 -29.11 23.77
C PHE A 748 20.38 -29.79 25.15
N ASN A 749 20.62 -31.10 25.19
CA ASN A 749 20.61 -31.94 26.40
C ASN A 749 19.30 -31.84 27.21
N ILE A 750 18.16 -31.99 26.52
CA ILE A 750 16.83 -32.02 27.13
C ILE A 750 16.50 -33.46 27.50
N GLN A 751 16.68 -33.80 28.77
CA GLN A 751 16.48 -35.14 29.32
C GLN A 751 15.55 -35.09 30.53
N VAL A 752 14.77 -36.15 30.72
CA VAL A 752 13.90 -36.33 31.89
C VAL A 752 14.13 -37.69 32.55
N GLU A 753 13.91 -37.78 33.85
CA GLU A 753 13.89 -39.01 34.63
C GLU A 753 12.47 -39.59 34.70
N GLY A 754 12.31 -40.87 35.06
CA GLY A 754 11.00 -41.50 35.32
C GLY A 754 10.42 -42.35 34.18
N ILE A 755 10.87 -42.18 32.94
CA ILE A 755 10.34 -42.91 31.76
C ILE A 755 10.86 -44.36 31.68
N ALA A 756 12.17 -44.57 31.80
CA ALA A 756 12.82 -45.88 31.73
C ALA A 756 13.17 -46.47 33.12
N GLY A 757 12.91 -45.72 34.19
CA GLY A 757 13.24 -46.03 35.58
C GLY A 757 13.40 -44.75 36.41
N ARG A 758 13.40 -44.85 37.75
CA ARG A 758 13.48 -43.66 38.64
C ARG A 758 14.76 -42.83 38.51
N GLU A 759 15.87 -43.41 38.06
CA GLU A 759 17.17 -42.72 37.95
C GLU A 759 17.72 -42.63 36.51
N GLU A 760 17.03 -43.22 35.52
CA GLU A 760 17.51 -43.22 34.13
C GLU A 760 17.01 -41.99 33.35
N LYS A 761 17.95 -41.21 32.81
CA LYS A 761 17.68 -40.01 32.01
C LYS A 761 17.40 -40.37 30.55
N THR A 762 16.22 -40.00 30.08
CA THR A 762 15.75 -40.27 28.71
C THR A 762 15.58 -38.96 27.94
N PHE A 763 16.02 -38.92 26.68
CA PHE A 763 15.79 -37.74 25.83
C PHE A 763 14.34 -37.64 25.39
N VAL A 764 13.77 -36.44 25.49
CA VAL A 764 12.38 -36.17 25.08
C VAL A 764 12.22 -36.17 23.56
N TYR A 765 11.02 -36.51 23.10
CA TYR A 765 10.62 -36.36 21.71
C TYR A 765 10.00 -34.98 21.50
N GLN A 766 10.37 -34.27 20.44
CA GLN A 766 9.89 -32.90 20.21
C GLN A 766 9.17 -32.72 18.89
N ASN A 767 8.26 -31.73 18.86
CA ASN A 767 7.68 -31.20 17.63
C ASN A 767 7.91 -29.69 17.54
N SER A 768 7.89 -29.17 16.32
CA SER A 768 7.65 -27.75 16.07
C SER A 768 6.67 -27.56 14.92
N TRP A 769 5.87 -26.50 14.96
CA TRP A 769 4.87 -26.23 13.94
C TRP A 769 4.62 -24.73 13.81
N GLY A 770 4.35 -24.27 12.58
CA GLY A 770 4.17 -22.84 12.35
C GLY A 770 3.30 -22.47 11.15
N LEU A 771 2.62 -21.34 11.28
CA LEU A 771 1.75 -20.72 10.28
C LEU A 771 1.96 -19.20 10.28
N THR A 772 2.01 -18.61 9.08
CA THR A 772 2.35 -17.18 8.90
C THR A 772 1.23 -16.40 8.21
N THR A 773 1.42 -15.08 8.12
CA THR A 773 0.55 -14.17 7.34
C THR A 773 0.52 -14.48 5.84
N ARG A 774 1.35 -15.41 5.34
CA ARG A 774 1.26 -15.98 3.98
C ARG A 774 -0.14 -16.48 3.65
N THR A 775 -0.83 -17.05 4.63
CA THR A 775 -2.24 -17.47 4.56
C THR A 775 -3.14 -16.41 3.90
N ILE A 776 -2.97 -15.15 4.30
CA ILE A 776 -3.74 -14.01 3.77
C ILE A 776 -3.43 -13.79 2.29
N GLY A 777 -2.14 -13.79 1.93
CA GLY A 777 -1.73 -13.65 0.53
C GLY A 777 -2.26 -14.76 -0.36
N VAL A 778 -2.24 -16.02 0.11
CA VAL A 778 -2.81 -17.17 -0.59
C VAL A 778 -4.30 -16.97 -0.85
N MET A 779 -5.07 -16.63 0.19
CA MET A 779 -6.51 -16.37 0.07
C MET A 779 -6.82 -15.28 -0.97
N ILE A 780 -6.05 -14.18 -0.98
CA ILE A 780 -6.22 -13.09 -1.96
C ILE A 780 -5.99 -13.61 -3.39
N MET A 781 -4.90 -14.36 -3.59
CA MET A 781 -4.56 -14.89 -4.92
C MET A 781 -5.56 -15.93 -5.41
N VAL A 782 -6.15 -16.75 -4.53
CA VAL A 782 -7.16 -17.75 -4.89
C VAL A 782 -8.48 -17.09 -5.25
N HIS A 783 -9.01 -16.20 -4.39
CA HIS A 783 -10.39 -15.71 -4.50
C HIS A 783 -10.55 -14.39 -5.24
N GLY A 784 -9.56 -13.49 -5.20
CA GLY A 784 -9.69 -12.15 -5.77
C GLY A 784 -10.00 -12.15 -7.27
N ASP A 785 -10.64 -11.09 -7.75
CA ASP A 785 -11.03 -10.91 -9.16
C ASP A 785 -10.70 -9.49 -9.67
N ASP A 786 -11.14 -9.17 -10.89
CA ASP A 786 -10.86 -7.88 -11.54
C ASP A 786 -11.60 -6.69 -10.90
N ARG A 787 -12.44 -6.91 -9.89
CA ARG A 787 -13.06 -5.83 -9.10
C ARG A 787 -12.40 -5.61 -7.75
N GLY A 788 -11.53 -6.53 -7.30
CA GLY A 788 -10.82 -6.40 -6.03
C GLY A 788 -10.76 -7.68 -5.21
N LEU A 789 -10.78 -7.49 -3.89
CA LEU A 789 -10.86 -8.60 -2.95
C LEU A 789 -12.20 -9.34 -3.08
N VAL A 790 -12.16 -10.63 -2.80
CA VAL A 790 -13.34 -11.47 -2.53
C VAL A 790 -13.02 -12.21 -1.24
N LEU A 791 -13.61 -11.76 -0.13
CA LEU A 791 -13.30 -12.31 1.19
C LEU A 791 -14.29 -13.41 1.57
N PRO A 792 -13.83 -14.57 2.06
CA PRO A 792 -14.68 -15.55 2.71
C PRO A 792 -15.42 -14.94 3.91
N PRO A 793 -16.73 -15.16 4.06
CA PRO A 793 -17.53 -14.66 5.17
C PRO A 793 -16.94 -14.87 6.57
N ASN A 794 -16.28 -16.00 6.81
CA ASN A 794 -15.75 -16.32 8.13
C ASN A 794 -14.63 -15.36 8.56
N ILE A 795 -13.81 -14.87 7.61
CA ILE A 795 -12.70 -13.96 7.89
C ILE A 795 -12.97 -12.49 7.54
N ALA A 796 -14.05 -12.19 6.82
CA ALA A 796 -14.26 -10.85 6.29
C ALA A 796 -14.44 -9.83 7.43
N PRO A 797 -13.66 -8.74 7.51
CA PRO A 797 -13.76 -7.77 8.61
C PRO A 797 -15.16 -7.16 8.73
N ILE A 798 -15.82 -6.97 7.58
CA ILE A 798 -17.23 -6.65 7.45
C ILE A 798 -17.83 -7.72 6.54
N GLN A 799 -18.85 -8.42 7.03
CA GLN A 799 -19.59 -9.44 6.29
C GLN A 799 -20.71 -8.81 5.47
N ILE A 800 -21.38 -7.80 6.03
CA ILE A 800 -22.57 -7.18 5.46
C ILE A 800 -22.42 -5.65 5.47
N ILE A 801 -22.56 -5.00 4.32
CA ILE A 801 -22.62 -3.55 4.19
C ILE A 801 -24.02 -3.07 3.78
N VAL A 802 -24.63 -2.20 4.57
CA VAL A 802 -25.95 -1.61 4.30
C VAL A 802 -25.80 -0.28 3.58
N ILE A 803 -26.40 -0.13 2.41
CA ILE A 803 -26.26 1.05 1.55
C ILE A 803 -27.65 1.61 1.18
N PRO A 804 -27.96 2.85 1.57
CA PRO A 804 -29.17 3.52 1.13
C PRO A 804 -29.07 3.86 -0.36
N CYS A 805 -30.12 3.51 -1.12
CA CYS A 805 -30.20 3.64 -2.56
C CYS A 805 -31.42 4.48 -2.97
N GLY A 806 -31.34 5.15 -4.12
CA GLY A 806 -32.49 5.88 -4.67
C GLY A 806 -32.85 7.19 -3.95
N ILE A 807 -31.97 7.75 -3.10
CA ILE A 807 -32.17 9.07 -2.50
C ILE A 807 -31.95 10.14 -3.59
N ALA A 808 -33.04 10.75 -4.06
CA ALA A 808 -33.00 11.85 -5.03
C ALA A 808 -32.89 13.21 -4.32
N VAL A 809 -32.32 14.21 -5.01
CA VAL A 809 -32.19 15.59 -4.48
C VAL A 809 -33.54 16.22 -4.14
N ASN A 810 -34.60 15.81 -4.85
CA ASN A 810 -35.96 16.33 -4.69
C ASN A 810 -36.88 15.37 -3.90
N MET A 811 -36.32 14.38 -3.20
CA MET A 811 -37.09 13.45 -2.39
C MET A 811 -37.54 14.13 -1.10
N ASP A 812 -38.73 13.77 -0.59
CA ASP A 812 -39.21 14.30 0.68
C ASP A 812 -38.29 13.88 1.84
N GLU A 813 -38.07 14.81 2.78
CA GLU A 813 -37.12 14.60 3.88
C GLU A 813 -37.58 13.48 4.82
N HIS A 814 -38.88 13.21 4.90
CA HIS A 814 -39.46 12.15 5.75
C HIS A 814 -39.12 10.74 5.22
N THR A 815 -39.25 10.51 3.91
CA THR A 815 -38.87 9.25 3.25
C THR A 815 -37.37 9.01 3.35
N LYS A 816 -36.57 10.07 3.17
CA LYS A 816 -35.12 10.00 3.35
C LYS A 816 -34.74 9.63 4.78
N GLU A 817 -35.36 10.25 5.77
CA GLU A 817 -35.16 9.90 7.18
C GLU A 817 -35.60 8.46 7.48
N ASN A 818 -36.72 8.00 6.90
CA ASN A 818 -37.21 6.63 7.05
C ASN A 818 -36.22 5.60 6.48
N ILE A 819 -35.60 5.86 5.32
CA ILE A 819 -34.54 5.01 4.75
C ILE A 819 -33.36 4.93 5.71
N LEU A 820 -32.88 6.06 6.21
CA LEU A 820 -31.73 6.10 7.11
C LEU A 820 -32.04 5.38 8.44
N LYS A 821 -33.23 5.60 9.01
CA LYS A 821 -33.71 4.87 10.20
C LYS A 821 -33.77 3.37 9.96
N LYS A 822 -34.24 2.90 8.80
CA LYS A 822 -34.26 1.47 8.48
C LYS A 822 -32.85 0.90 8.30
N CYS A 823 -31.93 1.64 7.68
CA CYS A 823 -30.53 1.25 7.58
C CYS A 823 -29.88 1.10 8.95
N ASP A 824 -30.08 2.05 9.86
CA ASP A 824 -29.57 1.99 11.23
C ASP A 824 -30.21 0.84 12.02
N TRP A 825 -31.52 0.63 11.85
CA TRP A 825 -32.22 -0.50 12.44
C TRP A 825 -31.64 -1.84 11.96
N LEU A 826 -31.38 -2.00 10.66
CA LEU A 826 -30.76 -3.21 10.10
C LEU A 826 -29.37 -3.46 10.70
N VAL A 827 -28.53 -2.43 10.81
CA VAL A 827 -27.19 -2.58 11.42
C VAL A 827 -27.31 -3.01 12.88
N ARG A 828 -28.18 -2.37 13.67
CA ARG A 828 -28.39 -2.73 15.08
C ARG A 828 -28.97 -4.13 15.23
N HIS A 829 -30.00 -4.46 14.47
CA HIS A 829 -30.68 -5.75 14.54
C HIS A 829 -29.78 -6.91 14.09
N LEU A 830 -29.01 -6.73 13.02
CA LEU A 830 -28.06 -7.75 12.55
C LEU A 830 -26.80 -7.85 13.42
N GLY A 831 -26.43 -6.76 14.09
CA GLY A 831 -25.31 -6.72 15.03
C GLY A 831 -25.66 -7.23 16.44
N GLN A 832 -26.95 -7.40 16.77
CA GLN A 832 -27.38 -7.98 18.05
C GLN A 832 -26.75 -9.38 18.23
N GLU A 833 -26.37 -9.68 19.48
CA GLU A 833 -25.69 -10.93 19.87
C GLU A 833 -24.33 -11.18 19.20
N GLY A 834 -23.77 -10.20 18.47
CA GLY A 834 -22.47 -10.35 17.80
C GLY A 834 -22.48 -11.33 16.63
N LYS A 835 -23.67 -11.68 16.12
CA LYS A 835 -23.85 -12.73 15.11
C LYS A 835 -23.27 -12.39 13.75
N PHE A 836 -23.32 -11.12 13.36
CA PHE A 836 -22.76 -10.63 12.09
C PHE A 836 -21.88 -9.39 12.28
N ARG A 837 -20.83 -9.28 11.46
CA ARG A 837 -20.02 -8.06 11.35
C ARG A 837 -20.64 -7.14 10.30
N VAL A 838 -21.48 -6.22 10.74
CA VAL A 838 -22.29 -5.35 9.86
C VAL A 838 -21.91 -3.89 10.01
N LYS A 839 -21.96 -3.15 8.90
CA LYS A 839 -21.79 -1.70 8.88
C LYS A 839 -22.77 -1.07 7.89
N ASN A 840 -23.07 0.23 8.03
CA ASN A 840 -23.74 1.01 7.00
C ASN A 840 -22.81 2.03 6.34
N ASP A 841 -23.15 2.44 5.12
CA ASP A 841 -22.51 3.54 4.41
C ASP A 841 -23.53 4.62 4.02
N CYS A 842 -23.88 5.45 5.00
CA CYS A 842 -24.83 6.54 4.85
C CYS A 842 -24.19 7.86 4.38
N ARG A 843 -22.94 7.85 3.88
CA ARG A 843 -22.25 9.06 3.40
C ARG A 843 -23.05 9.73 2.28
N LEU A 844 -23.53 10.95 2.50
CA LEU A 844 -24.37 11.67 1.54
C LEU A 844 -23.57 12.29 0.38
N ASN A 845 -22.27 12.53 0.58
CA ASN A 845 -21.37 13.10 -0.43
C ASN A 845 -20.89 12.10 -1.49
N ARG A 846 -21.42 10.87 -1.52
CA ARG A 846 -21.02 9.82 -2.47
C ARG A 846 -22.24 9.14 -3.06
N THR A 847 -22.19 8.89 -4.37
CA THR A 847 -23.24 8.17 -5.08
C THR A 847 -23.29 6.70 -4.66
N PRO A 848 -24.45 6.02 -4.73
CA PRO A 848 -24.54 4.59 -4.46
C PRO A 848 -23.56 3.75 -5.28
N GLY A 849 -23.41 4.06 -6.59
CA GLY A 849 -22.46 3.37 -7.46
C GLY A 849 -21.00 3.49 -7.00
N TRP A 850 -20.60 4.66 -6.48
CA TRP A 850 -19.27 4.82 -5.89
C TRP A 850 -19.10 3.94 -4.65
N LYS A 851 -20.13 3.87 -3.79
CA LYS A 851 -20.10 3.02 -2.58
C LYS A 851 -20.06 1.54 -2.95
N PHE A 852 -20.78 1.12 -3.99
CA PHE A 852 -20.76 -0.26 -4.49
C PHE A 852 -19.32 -0.65 -4.86
N ASN A 853 -18.68 0.13 -5.72
CA ASN A 853 -17.30 -0.13 -6.14
C ASN A 853 -16.32 -0.11 -4.96
N HIS A 854 -16.48 0.83 -4.01
CA HIS A 854 -15.63 0.91 -2.83
C HIS A 854 -15.69 -0.37 -1.97
N TRP A 855 -16.89 -0.89 -1.69
CA TRP A 855 -17.05 -2.07 -0.85
C TRP A 855 -16.84 -3.39 -1.60
N GLU A 856 -17.09 -3.41 -2.93
CA GLU A 856 -16.70 -4.50 -3.81
C GLU A 856 -15.18 -4.66 -3.86
N LEU A 857 -14.44 -3.56 -4.01
CA LEU A 857 -12.97 -3.54 -3.99
C LEU A 857 -12.39 -4.07 -2.68
N LYS A 858 -13.04 -3.74 -1.56
CA LYS A 858 -12.66 -4.21 -0.21
C LYS A 858 -13.14 -5.64 0.08
N GLY A 859 -13.92 -6.24 -0.81
CA GLY A 859 -14.33 -7.63 -0.76
C GLY A 859 -15.38 -7.98 0.29
N VAL A 860 -16.24 -7.03 0.65
CA VAL A 860 -17.36 -7.31 1.57
C VAL A 860 -18.28 -8.37 0.93
N PRO A 861 -18.54 -9.53 1.59
CA PRO A 861 -19.29 -10.64 1.01
C PRO A 861 -20.71 -10.28 0.55
N ILE A 862 -21.45 -9.51 1.36
CA ILE A 862 -22.84 -9.14 1.10
C ILE A 862 -23.01 -7.63 1.17
N ARG A 863 -23.71 -7.08 0.18
CA ARG A 863 -24.26 -5.73 0.22
C ARG A 863 -25.79 -5.79 0.33
N LEU A 864 -26.36 -5.02 1.27
CA LEU A 864 -27.79 -4.77 1.38
C LEU A 864 -28.10 -3.40 0.79
N GLU A 865 -28.89 -3.38 -0.27
CA GLU A 865 -29.40 -2.17 -0.93
C GLU A 865 -30.80 -1.87 -0.36
N VAL A 866 -30.96 -0.68 0.24
CA VAL A 866 -32.21 -0.22 0.86
C VAL A 866 -32.73 0.98 0.09
N GLY A 867 -33.79 0.80 -0.71
CA GLY A 867 -34.43 1.86 -1.48
C GLY A 867 -35.89 2.15 -1.08
N PRO A 868 -36.48 3.24 -1.59
CA PRO A 868 -37.89 3.58 -1.33
C PRO A 868 -38.86 2.48 -1.80
N LYS A 869 -38.58 1.87 -2.96
CA LYS A 869 -39.40 0.76 -3.50
C LYS A 869 -39.32 -0.50 -2.64
N ASP A 870 -38.17 -0.74 -2.03
CA ASP A 870 -37.95 -1.90 -1.16
C ASP A 870 -38.65 -1.70 0.18
N LEU A 871 -38.63 -0.48 0.72
CA LEU A 871 -39.39 -0.11 1.93
C LEU A 871 -40.90 -0.28 1.76
N LEU A 872 -41.47 0.14 0.63
CA LEU A 872 -42.91 -0.03 0.33
C LEU A 872 -43.33 -1.51 0.30
N LYS A 873 -42.42 -2.39 -0.09
CA LYS A 873 -42.63 -3.85 -0.15
C LYS A 873 -42.12 -4.58 1.10
N ASN A 874 -41.64 -3.84 2.11
CA ASN A 874 -40.99 -4.39 3.30
C ASN A 874 -39.93 -5.45 2.99
N GLN A 875 -39.08 -5.18 2.00
CA GLN A 875 -38.00 -6.07 1.55
C GLN A 875 -36.65 -5.32 1.54
N VAL A 876 -35.57 -6.06 1.33
CA VAL A 876 -34.25 -5.51 0.98
C VAL A 876 -33.64 -6.27 -0.18
N THR A 877 -32.84 -5.58 -1.00
CA THR A 877 -32.11 -6.24 -2.08
C THR A 877 -30.73 -6.66 -1.58
N VAL A 878 -30.46 -7.96 -1.63
CA VAL A 878 -29.17 -8.57 -1.26
C VAL A 878 -28.35 -8.80 -2.51
N VAL A 879 -27.11 -8.30 -2.51
CA VAL A 879 -26.15 -8.51 -3.60
C VAL A 879 -24.92 -9.22 -3.07
N ARG A 880 -24.61 -10.36 -3.69
CA ARG A 880 -23.44 -11.18 -3.37
C ARG A 880 -22.19 -10.68 -4.09
N ARG A 881 -21.05 -10.69 -3.40
CA ARG A 881 -19.77 -10.23 -3.98
C ARG A 881 -19.11 -11.23 -4.92
N ASP A 882 -19.27 -12.52 -4.65
CA ASP A 882 -18.57 -13.59 -5.36
C ASP A 882 -19.13 -13.87 -6.76
N ASN A 883 -20.43 -13.58 -6.98
CA ASN A 883 -21.13 -13.86 -8.24
C ASN A 883 -22.07 -12.73 -8.72
N PHE A 884 -22.23 -11.64 -7.96
CA PHE A 884 -23.13 -10.52 -8.27
C PHE A 884 -24.62 -10.88 -8.37
N GLN A 885 -25.04 -12.04 -7.86
CA GLN A 885 -26.43 -12.42 -7.80
C GLN A 885 -27.20 -11.45 -6.91
N ARG A 886 -28.33 -10.95 -7.43
CA ARG A 886 -29.26 -10.05 -6.74
C ARG A 886 -30.49 -10.83 -6.32
N THR A 887 -30.84 -10.78 -5.04
CA THR A 887 -32.02 -11.45 -4.49
C THR A 887 -32.78 -10.47 -3.59
N ALA A 888 -34.09 -10.33 -3.80
CA ALA A 888 -34.94 -9.59 -2.87
C ALA A 888 -35.33 -10.50 -1.71
N ILE A 889 -35.14 -10.04 -0.47
CA ILE A 889 -35.54 -10.76 0.75
C ILE A 889 -36.59 -9.92 1.48
N GLU A 890 -37.77 -10.50 1.66
CA GLU A 890 -38.84 -9.91 2.47
C GLU A 890 -38.48 -9.98 3.96
N ILE A 891 -38.75 -8.90 4.69
CA ILE A 891 -38.55 -8.83 6.14
C ILE A 891 -39.84 -9.30 6.82
N TYR A 892 -39.99 -10.61 7.02
CA TYR A 892 -41.16 -11.20 7.69
C TYR A 892 -40.94 -11.31 9.20
N ASN A 893 -41.86 -10.76 10.02
CA ASN A 893 -41.75 -10.74 11.50
C ASN A 893 -40.38 -10.29 12.01
N ASP A 894 -39.78 -9.28 11.35
CA ASP A 894 -38.41 -8.80 11.60
C ASP A 894 -37.27 -9.82 11.39
N ASN A 895 -37.56 -11.05 10.94
CA ASN A 895 -36.54 -12.09 10.78
C ASN A 895 -35.86 -12.06 9.41
N ILE A 896 -34.76 -11.32 9.32
CA ILE A 896 -33.83 -11.33 8.16
C ILE A 896 -32.55 -12.16 8.43
N ILE A 897 -32.34 -12.58 9.68
CA ILE A 897 -31.13 -13.24 10.15
C ILE A 897 -30.95 -14.61 9.51
N THR A 898 -31.99 -15.44 9.50
CA THR A 898 -31.90 -16.83 8.98
C THR A 898 -31.54 -16.86 7.48
N PRO A 899 -32.21 -16.10 6.59
CA PRO A 899 -31.81 -16.02 5.18
C PRO A 899 -30.36 -15.55 4.99
N LEU A 900 -29.91 -14.53 5.73
CA LEU A 900 -28.55 -14.01 5.60
C LEU A 900 -27.49 -14.98 6.12
N THR A 901 -27.76 -15.71 7.21
CA THR A 901 -26.89 -16.80 7.66
C THR A 901 -26.77 -17.87 6.57
N SER A 902 -27.89 -18.26 5.96
CA SER A 902 -27.88 -19.24 4.87
C SER A 902 -27.06 -18.76 3.67
N ILE A 903 -27.18 -17.49 3.28
CA ILE A 903 -26.43 -16.91 2.16
C ILE A 903 -24.94 -16.84 2.47
N LEU A 904 -24.53 -16.38 3.65
CA LEU A 904 -23.09 -16.34 4.02
C LEU A 904 -22.49 -17.75 4.05
N ASN A 905 -23.21 -18.73 4.60
CA ASN A 905 -22.77 -20.13 4.58
C ASN A 905 -22.65 -20.69 3.16
N ASP A 906 -23.59 -20.34 2.28
CA ASP A 906 -23.55 -20.72 0.87
C ASP A 906 -22.36 -20.05 0.14
N VAL A 907 -22.09 -18.76 0.38
CA VAL A 907 -20.90 -18.08 -0.17
C VAL A 907 -19.61 -18.78 0.27
N GLN A 908 -19.46 -19.11 1.56
CA GLN A 908 -18.28 -19.83 2.07
C GLN A 908 -18.10 -21.18 1.35
N LYS A 909 -19.18 -21.97 1.25
CA LYS A 909 -19.16 -23.28 0.58
C LYS A 909 -18.85 -23.17 -0.91
N GLN A 910 -19.44 -22.21 -1.61
CA GLN A 910 -19.23 -22.02 -3.04
C GLN A 910 -17.80 -21.55 -3.36
N LEU A 911 -17.22 -20.66 -2.53
CA LEU A 911 -15.82 -20.26 -2.68
C LEU A 911 -14.88 -21.47 -2.57
N LEU A 912 -15.07 -22.31 -1.55
CA LEU A 912 -14.27 -23.52 -1.35
C LEU A 912 -14.48 -24.52 -2.48
N SER A 913 -15.73 -24.81 -2.86
CA SER A 913 -16.04 -25.76 -3.94
C SER A 913 -15.45 -25.34 -5.28
N ARG A 914 -15.54 -24.05 -5.62
CA ARG A 914 -14.96 -23.49 -6.85
C ARG A 914 -13.44 -23.58 -6.85
N ALA A 915 -12.80 -23.24 -5.73
CA ALA A 915 -11.35 -23.36 -5.61
C ALA A 915 -10.89 -24.82 -5.65
N LYS A 916 -11.64 -25.75 -5.04
CA LYS A 916 -11.36 -27.19 -5.03
C LYS A 916 -11.51 -27.82 -6.42
N SER A 917 -12.53 -27.44 -7.19
CA SER A 917 -12.66 -27.86 -8.60
C SER A 917 -11.43 -27.44 -9.41
N LYS A 918 -11.02 -26.17 -9.30
CA LYS A 918 -9.82 -25.66 -9.98
C LYS A 918 -8.55 -26.39 -9.57
N LEU A 919 -8.36 -26.65 -8.27
CA LEU A 919 -7.22 -27.44 -7.79
C LEU A 919 -7.22 -28.83 -8.44
N ASN A 920 -8.34 -29.55 -8.38
CA ASN A 920 -8.46 -30.90 -8.93
C ASN A 920 -8.24 -30.95 -10.44
N GLU A 921 -8.74 -29.96 -11.18
CA GLU A 921 -8.53 -29.82 -12.63
C GLU A 921 -7.04 -29.71 -13.00
N HIS A 922 -6.25 -29.05 -12.15
CA HIS A 922 -4.82 -28.84 -12.34
C HIS A 922 -3.94 -29.96 -11.78
N ILE A 923 -4.47 -30.91 -11.01
CA ILE A 923 -3.70 -32.09 -10.59
C ILE A 923 -3.76 -33.13 -11.72
N LYS A 924 -2.61 -33.44 -12.32
CA LYS A 924 -2.47 -34.44 -13.39
C LYS A 924 -1.60 -35.59 -12.94
N LYS A 925 -2.08 -36.81 -13.12
CA LYS A 925 -1.29 -38.03 -12.90
C LYS A 925 -0.36 -38.23 -14.09
N VAL A 926 0.95 -38.31 -13.83
CA VAL A 926 1.99 -38.45 -14.87
C VAL A 926 2.94 -39.58 -14.52
N GLU A 927 3.06 -40.57 -15.41
CA GLU A 927 3.91 -41.75 -15.21
C GLU A 927 5.08 -41.85 -16.20
N LYS A 928 5.13 -40.95 -17.19
CA LYS A 928 6.18 -40.89 -18.20
C LYS A 928 6.85 -39.52 -18.20
N TRP A 929 8.18 -39.51 -18.23
CA TRP A 929 8.96 -38.26 -18.30
C TRP A 929 8.59 -37.38 -19.51
N SER A 930 8.25 -38.00 -20.65
CA SER A 930 7.85 -37.28 -21.87
C SER A 930 6.66 -36.34 -21.64
N ASP A 931 5.77 -36.69 -20.71
CA ASP A 931 4.54 -35.96 -20.44
C ASP A 931 4.73 -34.97 -19.28
N PHE A 932 5.84 -35.05 -18.54
CA PHE A 932 6.13 -34.25 -17.36
C PHE A 932 6.30 -32.76 -17.71
N ASN A 933 7.25 -32.42 -18.58
CA ASN A 933 7.50 -31.03 -18.96
C ASN A 933 6.30 -30.40 -19.72
N PRO A 934 5.64 -31.08 -20.68
CA PRO A 934 4.44 -30.55 -21.32
C PRO A 934 3.31 -30.20 -20.35
N GLU A 935 3.02 -31.08 -19.38
CA GLU A 935 1.97 -30.82 -18.38
C GLU A 935 2.39 -29.75 -17.37
N LEU A 936 3.67 -29.68 -16.98
CA LEU A 936 4.20 -28.61 -16.13
C LEU A 936 4.05 -27.23 -16.80
N ASN A 937 4.34 -27.14 -18.10
CA ASN A 937 4.22 -25.91 -18.88
C ASN A 937 2.76 -25.47 -19.06
N LYS A 938 1.81 -26.41 -19.00
CA LYS A 938 0.36 -26.13 -18.91
C LYS A 938 -0.09 -25.65 -17.52
N LYS A 939 0.85 -25.31 -16.62
CA LYS A 939 0.58 -24.79 -15.26
C LYS A 939 -0.09 -25.82 -14.34
N ASN A 940 0.16 -27.12 -14.56
CA ASN A 940 -0.42 -28.20 -13.75
C ASN A 940 0.51 -28.63 -12.60
N LEU A 941 -0.10 -29.21 -11.56
CA LEU A 941 0.58 -29.99 -10.53
C LEU A 941 0.64 -31.45 -10.98
N LEU A 942 1.80 -32.07 -10.84
CA LEU A 942 2.06 -33.39 -11.40
C LEU A 942 2.18 -34.42 -10.29
N LEU A 943 1.26 -35.36 -10.26
CA LEU A 943 1.30 -36.49 -9.34
C LEU A 943 2.02 -37.65 -10.04
N ALA A 944 3.26 -37.93 -9.62
CA ALA A 944 4.16 -38.82 -10.34
C ALA A 944 4.84 -39.86 -9.43
N PRO A 945 5.10 -41.09 -9.92
CA PRO A 945 5.78 -42.13 -9.17
C PRO A 945 7.25 -41.73 -8.92
N PHE A 946 7.67 -41.68 -7.67
CA PHE A 946 8.99 -41.18 -7.29
C PHE A 946 9.71 -42.10 -6.31
N CYS A 947 11.03 -42.20 -6.45
CA CYS A 947 11.88 -43.08 -5.63
C CYS A 947 12.24 -42.50 -4.25
N GLY A 948 12.06 -41.19 -4.05
CA GLY A 948 12.40 -40.49 -2.81
C GLY A 948 13.87 -40.10 -2.65
N ASP A 949 14.71 -40.33 -3.67
CA ASP A 949 16.15 -40.06 -3.63
C ASP A 949 16.45 -38.57 -3.91
N PRO A 950 17.15 -37.85 -3.01
CA PRO A 950 17.54 -36.45 -3.21
C PRO A 950 18.27 -36.19 -4.53
N ALA A 951 19.15 -37.10 -4.96
CA ALA A 951 19.89 -36.92 -6.21
C ALA A 951 18.98 -37.00 -7.45
N CYS A 952 17.90 -37.80 -7.36
CA CYS A 952 16.89 -37.84 -8.41
C CYS A 952 16.02 -36.58 -8.40
N GLU A 953 15.73 -36.03 -7.23
CA GLU A 953 14.97 -34.78 -7.10
C GLU A 953 15.73 -33.58 -7.71
N ASP A 954 17.04 -33.48 -7.45
CA ASP A 954 17.88 -32.44 -8.02
C ASP A 954 17.92 -32.52 -9.57
N LYS A 955 18.00 -33.73 -10.13
CA LYS A 955 17.90 -33.96 -11.59
C LYS A 955 16.54 -33.58 -12.16
N ILE A 956 15.44 -33.95 -11.49
CA ILE A 956 14.09 -33.53 -11.92
C ILE A 956 14.00 -32.01 -11.97
N LYS A 957 14.52 -31.32 -10.96
CA LYS A 957 14.53 -29.85 -10.90
C LYS A 957 15.39 -29.21 -11.98
N GLU A 958 16.49 -29.84 -12.37
CA GLU A 958 17.35 -29.35 -13.44
C GLU A 958 16.72 -29.56 -14.82
N ASP A 959 16.28 -30.78 -15.13
CA ASP A 959 15.79 -31.17 -16.45
C ASP A 959 14.34 -30.70 -16.75
N SER A 960 13.66 -30.13 -15.75
CA SER A 960 12.32 -29.54 -15.91
C SER A 960 12.31 -28.01 -16.00
N LYS A 961 13.49 -27.36 -16.08
CA LYS A 961 13.58 -25.93 -16.38
C LYS A 961 13.14 -25.66 -17.82
N GLU A 962 12.34 -24.61 -18.02
CA GLU A 962 11.93 -24.15 -19.35
C GLU A 962 13.13 -23.55 -20.11
N ASP A 963 13.33 -23.95 -21.36
CA ASP A 963 14.20 -23.24 -22.31
C ASP A 963 13.48 -21.99 -22.86
N LYS A 964 13.98 -20.81 -22.47
CA LYS A 964 13.72 -19.44 -22.97
C LYS A 964 12.48 -19.20 -23.89
N SER A 965 11.36 -18.73 -23.34
CA SER A 965 10.38 -17.90 -24.11
C SER A 965 9.28 -17.18 -23.31
N ALA A 966 9.40 -16.91 -22.01
CA ALA A 966 8.34 -16.19 -21.26
C ALA A 966 8.91 -15.07 -20.37
N GLU A 967 8.36 -13.87 -20.54
CA GLU A 967 8.67 -12.68 -19.77
C GLU A 967 8.35 -12.87 -18.28
N SER A 968 9.27 -12.37 -17.43
CA SER A 968 9.06 -12.10 -15.99
C SER A 968 8.84 -13.33 -15.08
N GLY A 969 9.92 -14.10 -14.85
CA GLY A 969 10.02 -15.02 -13.71
C GLY A 969 11.20 -15.96 -13.81
N SER A 970 12.01 -16.04 -12.74
CA SER A 970 13.12 -16.99 -12.55
C SER A 970 12.87 -18.38 -13.19
N LEU A 971 13.84 -18.87 -13.97
CA LEU A 971 13.94 -20.21 -14.57
C LEU A 971 13.83 -21.30 -13.48
N MET A 972 12.60 -21.62 -13.07
CA MET A 972 12.32 -22.52 -11.96
C MET A 972 11.78 -23.84 -12.51
N GLY A 973 12.58 -24.90 -12.42
CA GLY A 973 12.12 -26.27 -12.63
C GLY A 973 11.15 -26.72 -11.54
N ALA A 974 10.50 -27.86 -11.78
CA ALA A 974 9.64 -28.49 -10.79
C ALA A 974 10.44 -28.94 -9.57
N LYS A 975 9.84 -28.80 -8.39
CA LYS A 975 10.34 -29.40 -7.15
C LYS A 975 9.30 -30.35 -6.58
N SER A 976 9.69 -31.23 -5.65
CA SER A 976 8.70 -31.96 -4.88
C SER A 976 7.96 -30.99 -3.95
N LEU A 977 6.65 -31.11 -3.90
CA LEU A 977 5.79 -30.29 -3.07
C LEU A 977 5.47 -31.05 -1.79
N CYS A 978 4.88 -32.24 -1.93
CA CYS A 978 4.69 -33.19 -0.84
C CYS A 978 4.43 -34.59 -1.42
N ILE A 979 4.55 -35.60 -0.57
CA ILE A 979 4.02 -36.94 -0.74
C ILE A 979 2.62 -36.89 -0.12
N PRO A 980 1.53 -36.83 -0.92
CA PRO A 980 0.19 -36.70 -0.38
C PRO A 980 -0.17 -37.90 0.50
N PHE A 981 -0.89 -37.68 1.60
CA PHE A 981 -1.39 -38.80 2.40
C PHE A 981 -2.47 -39.60 1.67
N ASP A 982 -3.32 -38.90 0.92
CA ASP A 982 -4.28 -39.51 0.01
C ASP A 982 -3.57 -39.90 -1.30
N GLN A 983 -3.03 -41.12 -1.33
CA GLN A 983 -2.38 -41.67 -2.53
C GLN A 983 -3.44 -42.02 -3.60
N PRO A 984 -3.13 -41.81 -4.89
CA PRO A 984 -4.08 -42.08 -5.96
C PRO A 984 -4.36 -43.58 -6.09
N GLU A 985 -5.56 -43.93 -6.58
CA GLU A 985 -5.89 -45.32 -6.89
C GLU A 985 -4.89 -45.91 -7.90
N MET A 986 -4.31 -47.04 -7.52
CA MET A 986 -3.27 -47.72 -8.28
C MET A 986 -3.91 -48.70 -9.24
N THR A 987 -3.80 -48.42 -10.54
CA THR A 987 -4.17 -49.37 -11.60
C THR A 987 -3.15 -50.49 -11.76
N ARG A 988 -1.92 -50.29 -11.26
CA ARG A 988 -0.82 -51.26 -11.20
C ARG A 988 -0.02 -51.05 -9.91
N PRO A 989 0.53 -52.11 -9.30
CA PRO A 989 1.31 -51.94 -8.07
C PRO A 989 2.61 -51.16 -8.31
N LEU A 990 3.02 -50.34 -7.34
CA LEU A 990 4.19 -49.43 -7.40
C LEU A 990 5.49 -50.12 -7.85
N ASN A 991 5.65 -51.40 -7.51
CA ASN A 991 6.82 -52.21 -7.84
C ASN A 991 6.96 -52.54 -9.34
N GLU A 992 5.90 -52.38 -10.13
CA GLU A 992 5.85 -52.52 -11.60
C GLU A 992 6.08 -51.19 -12.33
N LEU A 993 5.97 -50.06 -11.63
CA LEU A 993 6.21 -48.73 -12.18
C LEU A 993 7.71 -48.38 -12.14
N LYS A 994 8.10 -47.46 -13.02
CA LYS A 994 9.43 -46.83 -12.98
C LYS A 994 9.33 -45.49 -12.29
N CYS A 995 10.43 -45.03 -11.69
CA CYS A 995 10.54 -43.65 -11.24
C CYS A 995 10.31 -42.70 -12.42
N ILE A 996 9.69 -41.54 -12.16
CA ILE A 996 9.30 -40.59 -13.20
C ILE A 996 10.48 -40.09 -14.04
N HIS A 997 11.66 -39.92 -13.44
CA HIS A 997 12.85 -39.46 -14.16
C HIS A 997 13.47 -40.60 -14.97
N HIS A 998 13.64 -40.39 -16.28
CA HIS A 998 14.12 -41.41 -17.21
C HIS A 998 15.53 -41.95 -16.91
N SER A 999 16.38 -41.17 -16.23
CA SER A 999 17.74 -41.60 -15.84
C SER A 999 17.77 -42.41 -14.54
N CYS A 1000 16.68 -42.41 -13.77
CA CYS A 1000 16.60 -43.09 -12.49
C CYS A 1000 16.29 -44.58 -12.67
N LYS A 1001 17.14 -45.44 -12.08
CA LYS A 1001 16.95 -46.91 -12.09
C LYS A 1001 16.26 -47.44 -10.82
N ASN A 1002 16.03 -46.58 -9.83
CA ASN A 1002 15.40 -46.96 -8.56
C ASN A 1002 13.90 -47.19 -8.75
N LYS A 1003 13.33 -48.12 -7.99
CA LYS A 1003 11.87 -48.33 -7.96
C LYS A 1003 11.19 -47.17 -7.22
N PRO A 1004 10.02 -46.72 -7.69
CA PRO A 1004 9.26 -45.69 -6.98
C PRO A 1004 8.73 -46.25 -5.65
N LYS A 1005 8.74 -45.42 -4.61
CA LYS A 1005 8.24 -45.76 -3.27
C LYS A 1005 6.83 -45.24 -3.04
N PHE A 1006 6.49 -44.12 -3.66
CA PHE A 1006 5.23 -43.41 -3.47
C PHE A 1006 4.93 -42.52 -4.69
N TYR A 1007 3.69 -42.07 -4.85
CA TYR A 1007 3.39 -40.93 -5.70
C TYR A 1007 3.71 -39.64 -4.95
N THR A 1008 4.47 -38.77 -5.59
CA THR A 1008 4.83 -37.45 -5.09
C THR A 1008 4.20 -36.39 -5.98
N LEU A 1009 3.70 -35.33 -5.35
CA LEU A 1009 3.20 -34.15 -6.03
C LEU A 1009 4.38 -33.24 -6.37
N PHE A 1010 4.57 -32.93 -7.64
CA PHE A 1010 5.57 -32.02 -8.16
C PHE A 1010 4.91 -30.79 -8.77
N GLY A 1011 5.64 -29.67 -8.78
CA GLY A 1011 5.20 -28.46 -9.47
C GLY A 1011 6.18 -27.32 -9.33
N ARG A 1012 5.91 -26.22 -10.03
CA ARG A 1012 6.59 -24.95 -9.79
C ARG A 1012 6.09 -24.37 -8.47
N SER A 1013 6.95 -23.72 -7.70
CA SER A 1013 6.56 -23.09 -6.43
C SER A 1013 6.94 -21.61 -6.37
N TYR A 1014 6.40 -20.93 -5.37
CA TYR A 1014 6.82 -19.59 -4.94
C TYR A 1014 8.14 -19.61 -4.14
#